data_AF-A0AAW2HIM1-F1
#
_entry.id   AF-A0AAW2HIM1-F1
#
_cell.length_a   1.000
_cell.length_b   1.000
_cell.length_c   1.000
_cell.angle_alpha   90.00
_cell.angle_beta   90.00
_cell.angle_gamma   90.00
#
_symmetry.space_group_name_H-M   'P 1'
#
loop_
_entity.id
_entity.type
_entity.pdbx_description
1 polymer ?
#
loop_
_entity_poly.entity_id
_entity_poly.type
_entity_poly.pdbx_seq_one_letter_code
_entity_poly.pdbx_strand_id
1 'polypeptide(L)'
;MHVILLFYKFAFGIIYFAEQVRHIRQVINKAAATDVLCLDRIQPTYIFIDDPRVQEELEAGYVVFDNGLTLSRIQRWIQNKVKESFLFRNIMSYKHNVAWNLLRLAQDENHGYRTRAVRALASLNNLTDADYQQLAQACDLRTTMSLARSTKNIKFFLDPPYYKRKPDRKSLIKHLHEYLAALDGDAEHPCLHYFITKIFAEHGNENKSFDDDLTGKGSLNEHIPVCLEALHHHSRIGINAKFMVTLGGLPLLMEVFKYLKQVHQDTVDNLIMLSRTISNMSVHGDLLQDFYNSGWVKVLVMLSQHSDIRVAGPAQRALANLDVDDNLYGGGLKFYRRIYQLYPTERVNFQPKLDVVFVHGLLGGLFITWRQRDLGEVGPKSPFSLLGIFTDETDRLRLETQVARHSNMDDNFIMDMDGKDTDENIHDNDLEIVMSDLPVDANRNFCGGFYSIKEGEKCATSQPSRCWPKDWLAEDCPNIRIMGVNYETNISLWNPICPKLRSSRTLQDRSTGLLRALTKAGVGRRPIVWVSHSMGGLIVKGMLIQASESSDPEKKALYTNTKGIVFYSTPHKGSHLATLTQPSQIILWPSIEVQELRENSPGLLQLHEKFLDLVEKTPLKVLTFAERNSTYVTSMKFEVRFVDAISADPDIGEMYGIPLDHLSICKPACKQSFLYQKVLTLIKEVLTDVYKPFCAF
;
A
#
# COMPACT_ATOMS: atom_id res chain seq x y z
N MET A 1 -19.14 70.71 -45.49
CA MET A 1 -17.68 70.41 -45.48
C MET A 1 -17.24 69.59 -44.26
N HIS A 2 -17.62 69.95 -43.03
CA HIS A 2 -17.19 69.23 -41.81
C HIS A 2 -17.62 67.76 -41.71
N VAL A 3 -18.81 67.39 -42.21
CA VAL A 3 -19.31 66.00 -42.18
C VAL A 3 -18.51 65.08 -43.11
N ILE A 4 -18.08 65.59 -44.27
CA ILE A 4 -17.27 64.85 -45.24
C ILE A 4 -15.88 64.57 -44.65
N LEU A 5 -15.29 65.53 -43.94
CA LEU A 5 -13.98 65.37 -43.29
C LEU A 5 -14.01 64.31 -42.17
N LEU A 6 -15.13 64.21 -41.44
CA LEU A 6 -15.33 63.19 -40.40
C LEU A 6 -15.46 61.80 -41.00
N PHE A 7 -16.16 61.67 -42.13
CA PHE A 7 -16.29 60.39 -42.84
C PHE A 7 -14.94 59.88 -43.36
N TYR A 8 -14.11 60.77 -43.90
CA TYR A 8 -12.75 60.40 -44.34
C TYR A 8 -11.85 59.97 -43.18
N LYS A 9 -11.94 60.63 -42.02
CA LYS A 9 -11.18 60.22 -40.82
C LYS A 9 -11.64 58.87 -40.29
N PHE A 10 -12.94 58.59 -40.32
CA PHE A 10 -13.48 57.30 -39.88
C PHE A 10 -13.11 56.17 -40.84
N ALA A 11 -13.19 56.41 -42.15
CA ALA A 11 -12.77 55.44 -43.17
C ALA A 11 -11.26 55.14 -43.10
N PHE A 12 -10.41 56.17 -42.92
CA PHE A 12 -8.97 55.96 -42.70
C PHE A 12 -8.68 55.22 -41.40
N GLY A 13 -9.44 55.47 -40.33
CA GLY A 13 -9.33 54.73 -39.07
C GLY A 13 -9.64 53.25 -39.22
N ILE A 14 -10.67 52.90 -40.01
CA ILE A 14 -11.04 51.50 -40.30
C ILE A 14 -9.97 50.82 -41.14
N ILE A 15 -9.44 51.50 -42.17
CA ILE A 15 -8.37 50.96 -43.02
C ILE A 15 -7.10 50.72 -42.19
N TYR A 16 -6.71 51.69 -41.37
CA TYR A 16 -5.55 51.56 -40.48
C TYR A 16 -5.74 50.42 -39.46
N PHE A 17 -6.94 50.28 -38.88
CA PHE A 17 -7.23 49.18 -37.97
C PHE A 17 -7.17 47.82 -38.67
N ALA A 18 -7.72 47.69 -39.88
CA ALA A 18 -7.65 46.47 -40.67
C ALA A 18 -6.20 46.09 -41.02
N GLU A 19 -5.35 47.09 -41.31
CA GLU A 19 -3.94 46.90 -41.60
C GLU A 19 -3.15 46.45 -40.35
N GLN A 20 -3.44 47.01 -39.18
CA GLN A 20 -2.88 46.57 -37.91
C GLN A 20 -3.29 45.13 -37.56
N VAL A 21 -4.57 44.77 -37.75
CA VAL A 21 -5.04 43.38 -37.55
C VAL A 21 -4.34 42.41 -38.50
N ARG A 22 -4.14 42.80 -39.76
CA ARG A 22 -3.42 41.98 -40.75
C ARG A 22 -1.95 41.81 -40.36
N HIS A 23 -1.29 42.86 -39.88
CA HIS A 23 0.09 42.79 -39.40
C HIS A 23 0.22 41.87 -38.18
N ILE A 24 -0.68 42.02 -37.19
CA ILE A 24 -0.74 41.12 -36.01
C ILE A 24 -0.94 39.67 -36.43
N ARG A 25 -1.83 39.40 -37.39
CA ARG A 25 -2.07 38.04 -37.90
C ARG A 25 -0.84 37.45 -38.60
N GLN A 26 -0.07 38.26 -39.33
CA GLN A 26 1.18 37.81 -39.95
C GLN A 26 2.28 37.54 -38.92
N VAL A 27 2.34 38.32 -37.84
CA VAL A 27 3.26 38.09 -36.73
C VAL A 27 2.88 36.81 -35.96
N ILE A 28 1.60 36.60 -35.67
CA ILE A 28 1.10 35.37 -35.02
C ILE A 28 1.38 34.14 -35.89
N ASN A 29 1.14 34.21 -37.20
CA ASN A 29 1.42 33.10 -38.12
C ASN A 29 2.93 32.83 -38.31
N LYS A 30 3.80 33.82 -38.04
CA LYS A 30 5.26 33.61 -37.99
C LYS A 30 5.73 33.05 -36.64
N ALA A 31 5.02 33.35 -35.55
CA ALA A 31 5.35 32.89 -34.20
C ALA A 31 4.80 31.49 -33.88
N ALA A 32 3.70 31.09 -34.52
CA ALA A 32 3.13 29.76 -34.40
C ALA A 32 3.28 29.03 -35.74
N ALA A 33 4.16 28.04 -35.80
CA ALA A 33 4.26 27.14 -36.95
C ALA A 33 2.90 26.47 -37.19
N THR A 34 2.28 26.73 -38.35
CA THR A 34 0.98 26.16 -38.75
C THR A 34 1.05 24.68 -39.12
N ASP A 35 2.24 24.09 -39.04
CA ASP A 35 2.55 22.78 -39.63
C ASP A 35 2.48 21.67 -38.57
N VAL A 36 2.08 21.98 -37.34
CA VAL A 36 1.97 21.01 -36.23
C VAL A 36 0.57 20.38 -36.22
N LEU A 37 0.23 19.69 -37.31
CA LEU A 37 -0.84 18.69 -37.36
C LEU A 37 -0.31 17.35 -37.85
N CYS A 38 0.78 16.87 -37.25
CA CYS A 38 1.08 15.44 -37.23
C CYS A 38 0.38 14.81 -36.02
N LEU A 39 -0.78 14.20 -36.26
CA LEU A 39 -1.60 13.54 -35.25
C LEU A 39 -1.04 12.21 -34.70
N ASP A 40 0.15 11.76 -35.16
CA ASP A 40 0.71 10.45 -34.80
C ASP A 40 1.94 10.50 -33.87
N ARG A 41 2.24 11.64 -33.24
CA ARG A 41 3.26 11.71 -32.18
C ARG A 41 2.80 12.55 -31.00
N ILE A 42 2.13 11.89 -30.06
CA ILE A 42 1.79 12.48 -28.76
C ILE A 42 3.06 12.49 -27.90
N GLN A 43 3.85 13.55 -28.01
CA GLN A 43 4.77 13.95 -26.95
C GLN A 43 4.27 15.24 -26.30
N PRO A 44 4.33 15.35 -24.96
CA PRO A 44 3.95 16.58 -24.27
C PRO A 44 4.87 17.72 -24.70
N THR A 45 4.31 18.73 -25.37
CA THR A 45 5.05 19.93 -25.80
C THR A 45 4.96 20.95 -24.68
N TYR A 46 6.08 21.20 -24.01
CA TYR A 46 6.22 22.22 -22.98
C TYR A 46 6.63 23.55 -23.61
N ILE A 47 6.05 24.66 -23.15
CA ILE A 47 6.50 26.02 -23.49
C ILE A 47 7.51 26.42 -22.42
N PHE A 48 8.79 26.49 -22.80
CA PHE A 48 9.84 27.06 -21.96
C PHE A 48 9.81 28.59 -22.12
N ILE A 49 9.78 29.32 -21.00
CA ILE A 49 9.96 30.77 -20.98
C ILE A 49 11.44 31.02 -20.64
N ASP A 50 12.26 31.25 -21.66
CA ASP A 50 13.64 31.72 -21.49
C ASP A 50 13.62 33.24 -21.24
N ASP A 51 13.51 33.67 -19.97
CA ASP A 51 13.76 35.07 -19.57
C ASP A 51 15.18 35.20 -18.99
N PRO A 52 16.12 35.86 -19.70
CA PRO A 52 17.51 35.98 -19.26
C PRO A 52 17.70 36.68 -17.91
N ARG A 53 16.71 37.49 -17.46
CA ARG A 53 16.78 38.19 -16.16
C ARG A 53 16.60 37.23 -14.97
N VAL A 54 15.86 36.13 -15.16
CA VAL A 54 15.69 35.09 -14.13
C VAL A 54 16.98 34.28 -13.99
N GLN A 55 17.74 34.13 -15.08
CA GLN A 55 18.98 33.35 -15.12
C GLN A 55 20.16 34.09 -14.45
N GLU A 56 20.27 35.41 -14.60
CA GLU A 56 21.28 36.24 -13.90
C GLU A 56 21.09 36.26 -12.38
N GLU A 57 19.86 36.33 -11.86
CA GLU A 57 19.61 36.30 -10.41
C GLU A 57 19.92 34.92 -9.78
N LEU A 58 19.78 33.84 -10.56
CA LEU A 58 20.10 32.47 -10.14
C LEU A 58 21.61 32.20 -10.08
N GLU A 59 22.41 32.86 -10.93
CA GLU A 59 23.87 32.73 -10.92
C GLU A 59 24.51 33.49 -9.74
N ALA A 60 23.94 34.63 -9.33
CA ALA A 60 24.42 35.39 -8.18
C ALA A 60 24.27 34.65 -6.82
N GLY A 61 23.31 33.72 -6.71
CA GLY A 61 23.09 32.91 -5.51
C GLY A 61 24.06 31.73 -5.33
N TYR A 62 24.85 31.40 -6.36
CA TYR A 62 25.66 30.18 -6.43
C TYR A 62 26.90 30.20 -5.53
N VAL A 63 27.38 31.39 -5.14
CA VAL A 63 28.68 31.58 -4.47
C VAL A 63 28.66 31.28 -2.95
N VAL A 64 27.49 31.15 -2.31
CA VAL A 64 27.40 31.22 -0.83
C VAL A 64 27.32 29.85 -0.12
N PHE A 65 27.14 28.73 -0.83
CA PHE A 65 26.76 27.44 -0.20
C PHE A 65 27.86 26.37 -0.07
N ASP A 66 29.11 26.69 -0.44
CA ASP A 66 30.20 25.69 -0.60
C ASP A 66 30.82 25.17 0.71
N ASN A 67 30.38 25.62 1.90
CA ASN A 67 30.99 25.23 3.16
C ASN A 67 30.02 24.49 4.10
N GLY A 68 30.04 23.15 4.05
CA GLY A 68 29.65 22.22 5.12
C GLY A 68 28.51 22.69 6.06
N LEU A 69 27.26 22.56 5.62
CA LEU A 69 26.09 22.93 6.43
C LEU A 69 25.20 21.73 6.79
N THR A 70 24.95 21.57 8.09
CA THR A 70 23.91 20.71 8.68
C THR A 70 22.52 21.36 8.52
N LEU A 71 21.46 20.55 8.43
CA LEU A 71 20.04 20.99 8.33
C LEU A 71 19.65 22.04 9.37
N SER A 72 20.21 21.94 10.58
CA SER A 72 20.04 22.90 11.67
C SER A 72 20.71 24.25 11.41
N ARG A 73 21.80 24.31 10.64
CA ARG A 73 22.41 25.59 10.21
C ARG A 73 21.65 26.19 9.03
N ILE A 74 21.08 25.40 8.12
CA ILE A 74 20.20 25.89 7.05
C ILE A 74 18.90 26.44 7.65
N GLN A 75 18.25 25.71 8.55
CA GLN A 75 17.05 26.19 9.26
C GLN A 75 17.36 27.41 10.14
N ARG A 76 18.48 27.43 10.86
CA ARG A 76 18.88 28.58 11.68
C ARG A 76 19.29 29.78 10.84
N TRP A 77 19.90 29.57 9.67
CA TRP A 77 20.18 30.62 8.69
C TRP A 77 18.88 31.19 8.10
N ILE A 78 17.94 30.33 7.69
CA ILE A 78 16.60 30.74 7.24
C ILE A 78 15.88 31.52 8.35
N GLN A 79 15.85 31.00 9.59
CA GLN A 79 15.18 31.65 10.72
C GLN A 79 15.84 32.97 11.13
N ASN A 80 17.18 33.05 11.13
CA ASN A 80 17.89 34.28 11.47
C ASN A 80 17.73 35.36 10.38
N LYS A 81 17.82 34.99 9.10
CA LYS A 81 17.55 35.91 7.97
C LYS A 81 16.09 36.37 7.92
N VAL A 82 15.14 35.49 8.22
CA VAL A 82 13.70 35.84 8.31
C VAL A 82 13.43 36.78 9.49
N LYS A 83 14.12 36.62 10.62
CA LYS A 83 14.02 37.55 11.77
C LYS A 83 14.67 38.91 11.49
N GLU A 84 15.80 38.96 10.78
CA GLU A 84 16.41 40.23 10.34
C GLU A 84 15.57 40.97 9.29
N SER A 85 14.73 40.25 8.54
CA SER A 85 13.94 40.79 7.41
C SER A 85 12.51 41.22 7.79
N PHE A 86 12.24 41.54 9.07
CA PHE A 86 10.93 41.98 9.55
C PHE A 86 10.47 43.34 8.96
N LEU A 87 11.28 43.96 8.08
CA LEU A 87 11.04 45.29 7.51
C LEU A 87 10.70 45.30 5.99
N PHE A 88 10.56 44.18 5.27
CA PHE A 88 10.30 44.22 3.81
C PHE A 88 9.26 43.25 3.25
N ARG A 89 8.53 43.74 2.22
CA ARG A 89 7.63 43.02 1.28
C ARG A 89 8.27 41.85 0.50
N ASN A 90 9.56 41.54 0.72
CA ASN A 90 10.38 40.66 -0.14
C ASN A 90 10.47 39.19 0.34
N ILE A 91 9.65 38.78 1.31
CA ILE A 91 9.64 37.41 1.85
C ILE A 91 9.27 36.38 0.76
N MET A 92 8.41 36.73 -0.20
CA MET A 92 7.98 35.81 -1.26
C MET A 92 9.07 35.57 -2.32
N SER A 93 9.72 36.63 -2.81
CA SER A 93 10.85 36.52 -3.75
C SER A 93 12.02 35.72 -3.17
N TYR A 94 12.29 35.89 -1.87
CA TYR A 94 13.33 35.10 -1.19
C TYR A 94 12.99 33.60 -1.12
N LYS A 95 11.74 33.25 -0.78
CA LYS A 95 11.29 31.84 -0.73
C LYS A 95 11.36 31.18 -2.11
N HIS A 96 10.98 31.91 -3.15
CA HIS A 96 11.10 31.48 -4.54
C HIS A 96 12.56 31.17 -4.88
N ASN A 97 13.49 32.11 -4.62
CA ASN A 97 14.92 31.92 -4.90
C ASN A 97 15.53 30.74 -4.12
N VAL A 98 15.14 30.56 -2.86
CA VAL A 98 15.54 29.39 -2.06
C VAL A 98 15.03 28.09 -2.69
N ALA A 99 13.77 28.05 -3.13
CA ALA A 99 13.20 26.86 -3.76
C ALA A 99 13.92 26.49 -5.07
N TRP A 100 14.27 27.47 -5.90
CA TRP A 100 15.02 27.25 -7.13
C TRP A 100 16.47 26.79 -6.89
N ASN A 101 17.16 27.38 -5.92
CA ASN A 101 18.49 26.91 -5.54
C ASN A 101 18.46 25.47 -5.02
N LEU A 102 17.45 25.12 -4.22
CA LEU A 102 17.23 23.75 -3.77
C LEU A 102 16.88 22.81 -4.92
N LEU A 103 16.08 23.25 -5.91
CA LEU A 103 15.78 22.46 -7.09
C LEU A 103 17.05 22.16 -7.91
N ARG A 104 17.90 23.17 -8.12
CA ARG A 104 19.18 23.00 -8.81
C ARG A 104 20.09 21.99 -8.10
N LEU A 105 20.16 22.06 -6.76
CA LEU A 105 20.89 21.08 -5.95
C LEU A 105 20.22 19.69 -5.93
N ALA A 106 18.91 19.62 -6.11
CA ALA A 106 18.17 18.36 -6.24
C ALA A 106 18.46 17.64 -7.57
N GLN A 107 18.90 18.38 -8.59
CA GLN A 107 19.27 17.89 -9.92
C GLN A 107 20.78 17.64 -10.09
N ASP A 108 21.58 17.87 -9.05
CA ASP A 108 23.04 17.69 -9.07
C ASP A 108 23.46 16.22 -9.24
N GLU A 109 24.66 15.94 -9.75
CA GLU A 109 25.17 14.56 -9.91
C GLU A 109 25.53 13.88 -8.57
N ASN A 110 25.77 14.66 -7.51
CA ASN A 110 26.10 14.14 -6.19
C ASN A 110 24.84 13.69 -5.41
N HIS A 111 24.79 12.40 -5.07
CA HIS A 111 23.67 11.79 -4.32
C HIS A 111 23.38 12.45 -2.97
N GLY A 112 24.43 12.84 -2.25
CA GLY A 112 24.31 13.48 -0.95
C GLY A 112 23.70 14.87 -1.03
N TYR A 113 24.02 15.65 -2.07
CA TYR A 113 23.41 16.97 -2.29
C TYR A 113 21.94 16.83 -2.68
N ARG A 114 21.64 15.96 -3.66
CA ARG A 114 20.25 15.73 -4.09
C ARG A 114 19.33 15.36 -2.94
N THR A 115 19.71 14.34 -2.18
CA THR A 115 18.87 13.81 -1.09
C THR A 115 18.61 14.86 -0.01
N ARG A 116 19.60 15.70 0.30
CA ARG A 116 19.45 16.81 1.25
C ARG A 116 18.57 17.92 0.69
N ALA A 117 18.75 18.27 -0.58
CA ALA A 117 18.02 19.33 -1.26
C ALA A 117 16.53 18.98 -1.45
N VAL A 118 16.22 17.77 -1.94
CA VAL A 118 14.85 17.25 -2.05
C VAL A 118 14.12 17.31 -0.71
N ARG A 119 14.79 16.93 0.38
CA ARG A 119 14.20 16.99 1.71
C ARG A 119 13.89 18.42 2.15
N ALA A 120 14.83 19.34 1.92
CA ALA A 120 14.63 20.74 2.23
C ALA A 120 13.47 21.32 1.39
N LEU A 121 13.41 20.99 0.10
CA LEU A 121 12.36 21.38 -0.83
C LEU A 121 10.99 20.84 -0.39
N ALA A 122 10.92 19.56 -0.01
CA ALA A 122 9.71 18.92 0.50
C ALA A 122 9.19 19.54 1.81
N SER A 123 10.08 20.12 2.61
CA SER A 123 9.72 20.79 3.88
C SER A 123 9.21 22.23 3.70
N LEU A 124 9.29 22.80 2.49
CA LEU A 124 8.75 24.14 2.22
C LEU A 124 7.22 24.09 2.21
N ASN A 125 6.59 24.82 3.13
CA ASN A 125 5.15 24.76 3.37
C ASN A 125 4.37 26.04 3.01
N ASN A 126 4.96 27.00 2.30
CA ASN A 126 4.35 28.31 2.04
C ASN A 126 4.81 28.97 0.73
N LEU A 127 4.82 28.22 -0.37
CA LEU A 127 5.04 28.74 -1.73
C LEU A 127 3.70 29.14 -2.36
N THR A 128 3.72 30.06 -3.33
CA THR A 128 2.51 30.40 -4.09
C THR A 128 2.15 29.28 -5.07
N ASP A 129 0.90 29.22 -5.53
CA ASP A 129 0.49 28.22 -6.53
C ASP A 129 1.27 28.35 -7.85
N ALA A 130 1.66 29.58 -8.21
CA ALA A 130 2.54 29.84 -9.35
C ALA A 130 3.95 29.25 -9.13
N ASP A 131 4.53 29.42 -7.94
CA ASP A 131 5.84 28.84 -7.60
C ASP A 131 5.79 27.32 -7.67
N TYR A 132 4.74 26.68 -7.11
CA TYR A 132 4.57 25.24 -7.18
C TYR A 132 4.47 24.75 -8.63
N GLN A 133 3.70 25.45 -9.46
CA GLN A 133 3.55 25.12 -10.87
C GLN A 133 4.89 25.22 -11.62
N GLN A 134 5.66 26.28 -11.38
CA GLN A 134 6.97 26.48 -11.99
C GLN A 134 7.98 25.42 -11.54
N LEU A 135 8.02 25.11 -10.25
CA LEU A 135 8.87 24.03 -9.72
C LEU A 135 8.47 22.68 -10.32
N ALA A 136 7.17 22.39 -10.43
CA ALA A 136 6.67 21.15 -11.03
C ALA A 136 7.05 21.03 -12.51
N GLN A 137 7.10 22.15 -13.25
CA GLN A 137 7.54 22.18 -14.65
C GLN A 137 9.06 22.02 -14.80
N ALA A 138 9.84 22.54 -13.85
CA ALA A 138 11.29 22.50 -13.88
C ALA A 138 11.90 21.24 -13.26
N CYS A 139 11.10 20.44 -12.52
CA CYS A 139 11.55 19.18 -11.95
C CYS A 139 11.88 18.16 -13.04
N ASP A 140 13.01 17.49 -12.91
CA ASP A 140 13.33 16.32 -13.73
C ASP A 140 12.61 15.08 -13.18
N LEU A 141 12.63 14.01 -13.96
CA LEU A 141 12.02 12.72 -13.63
C LEU A 141 12.41 12.25 -12.22
N ARG A 142 13.70 12.36 -11.91
CA ARG A 142 14.32 11.83 -10.71
C ARG A 142 14.00 12.66 -9.48
N THR A 143 14.07 13.98 -9.58
CA THR A 143 13.66 14.88 -8.50
C THR A 143 12.17 14.74 -8.22
N THR A 144 11.34 14.65 -9.27
CA THR A 144 9.90 14.43 -9.13
C THR A 144 9.60 13.18 -8.31
N MET A 145 10.24 12.05 -8.63
CA MET A 145 10.03 10.82 -7.84
C MET A 145 10.55 10.92 -6.41
N SER A 146 11.70 11.57 -6.24
CA SER A 146 12.30 11.77 -4.91
C SER A 146 11.39 12.65 -4.04
N LEU A 147 10.77 13.68 -4.61
CA LEU A 147 9.77 14.52 -3.97
C LEU A 147 8.49 13.73 -3.67
N ALA A 148 8.02 12.89 -4.60
CA ALA A 148 6.82 12.06 -4.41
C ALA A 148 6.91 11.13 -3.18
N ARG A 149 8.12 10.77 -2.74
CA ARG A 149 8.36 10.02 -1.50
C ARG A 149 8.76 10.86 -0.29
N SER A 150 8.90 12.16 -0.45
CA SER A 150 9.35 13.09 0.60
C SER A 150 8.30 14.13 1.00
N THR A 151 7.27 14.36 0.16
CA THR A 151 6.18 15.30 0.47
C THR A 151 4.81 14.71 0.13
N LYS A 152 3.81 15.07 0.95
CA LYS A 152 2.39 14.80 0.69
C LYS A 152 1.72 15.89 -0.14
N ASN A 153 2.41 17.00 -0.37
CA ASN A 153 1.83 18.13 -1.08
C ASN A 153 1.75 17.85 -2.59
N ILE A 154 0.52 17.60 -3.06
CA ILE A 154 0.25 17.28 -4.48
C ILE A 154 0.56 18.43 -5.45
N LYS A 155 0.75 19.66 -4.97
CA LYS A 155 1.02 20.85 -5.80
C LYS A 155 2.40 20.82 -6.45
N PHE A 156 3.33 20.03 -5.92
CA PHE A 156 4.66 19.81 -6.53
C PHE A 156 4.62 19.00 -7.83
N PHE A 157 3.46 18.47 -8.23
CA PHE A 157 3.35 17.57 -9.38
C PHE A 157 2.39 18.11 -10.42
N LEU A 158 2.79 17.99 -11.69
CA LEU A 158 1.97 18.33 -12.85
C LEU A 158 0.72 17.46 -12.91
N ASP A 159 -0.38 18.07 -13.34
CA ASP A 159 -1.61 17.32 -13.63
C ASP A 159 -1.39 16.33 -14.78
N PRO A 160 -2.09 15.17 -14.74
CA PRO A 160 -1.98 14.19 -15.82
C PRO A 160 -2.40 14.82 -17.15
N PRO A 161 -1.72 14.46 -18.27
CA PRO A 161 -1.92 15.13 -19.55
C PRO A 161 -3.40 15.18 -19.94
N TYR A 162 -3.87 16.37 -20.30
CA TYR A 162 -5.29 16.62 -20.59
C TYR A 162 -5.61 16.18 -22.03
N TYR A 163 -6.18 14.99 -22.20
CA TYR A 163 -6.78 14.61 -23.47
C TYR A 163 -8.08 15.41 -23.61
N LYS A 164 -8.18 16.25 -24.66
CA LYS A 164 -9.31 17.17 -24.88
C LYS A 164 -10.69 16.49 -24.96
N ARG A 165 -10.73 15.15 -25.08
CA ARG A 165 -11.94 14.35 -25.19
C ARG A 165 -12.22 13.67 -23.85
N LYS A 166 -13.37 13.97 -23.23
CA LYS A 166 -13.86 13.15 -22.11
C LYS A 166 -14.06 11.73 -22.63
N PRO A 167 -13.52 10.69 -21.97
CA PRO A 167 -13.67 9.32 -22.43
C PRO A 167 -15.16 8.95 -22.41
N ASP A 168 -15.71 8.66 -23.58
CA ASP A 168 -17.03 8.07 -23.67
C ASP A 168 -16.97 6.60 -23.26
N ARG A 169 -18.00 6.11 -22.57
CA ARG A 169 -18.05 4.76 -22.04
C ARG A 169 -17.84 3.71 -23.13
N LYS A 170 -18.51 3.86 -24.28
CA LYS A 170 -18.43 2.88 -25.37
C LYS A 170 -17.03 2.86 -25.96
N SER A 171 -16.46 4.05 -26.19
CA SER A 171 -15.09 4.20 -26.67
C SER A 171 -14.08 3.57 -25.72
N LEU A 172 -14.24 3.75 -24.41
CA LEU A 172 -13.34 3.18 -23.40
C LEU A 172 -13.43 1.66 -23.35
N ILE A 173 -14.63 1.08 -23.40
CA ILE A 173 -14.82 -0.38 -23.45
C ILE A 173 -14.20 -0.95 -24.74
N LYS A 174 -14.37 -0.26 -25.87
CA LYS A 174 -13.73 -0.64 -27.14
C LYS A 174 -12.20 -0.64 -27.03
N HIS A 175 -11.60 0.44 -26.49
CA HIS A 175 -10.16 0.50 -26.27
C HIS A 175 -9.66 -0.59 -25.32
N LEU A 176 -10.40 -0.88 -24.24
CA LEU A 176 -10.08 -1.96 -23.31
C LEU A 176 -10.14 -3.33 -24.00
N HIS A 177 -11.14 -3.56 -24.85
CA HIS A 177 -11.27 -4.80 -25.61
C HIS A 177 -10.11 -4.97 -26.61
N GLU A 178 -9.81 -3.95 -27.42
CA GLU A 178 -8.70 -3.96 -28.37
C GLU A 178 -7.36 -4.18 -27.66
N TYR A 179 -7.16 -3.54 -26.52
CA TYR A 179 -5.95 -3.70 -25.71
C TYR A 179 -5.84 -5.10 -25.09
N LEU A 180 -6.95 -5.67 -24.57
CA LEU A 180 -6.96 -7.04 -24.07
C LEU A 180 -6.70 -8.05 -25.20
N ALA A 181 -7.26 -7.84 -26.39
CA ALA A 181 -7.02 -8.69 -27.56
C ALA A 181 -5.57 -8.62 -28.04
N ALA A 182 -4.96 -7.42 -28.02
CA ALA A 182 -3.53 -7.26 -28.32
C ALA A 182 -2.66 -8.00 -27.30
N LEU A 183 -3.00 -7.93 -26.00
CA LEU A 183 -2.31 -8.69 -24.97
C LEU A 183 -2.50 -10.20 -25.10
N ASP A 184 -3.65 -10.66 -25.57
CA ASP A 184 -3.93 -12.09 -25.77
C ASP A 184 -3.07 -12.70 -26.88
N GLY A 185 -2.80 -11.93 -27.95
CA GLY A 185 -1.90 -12.35 -29.03
C GLY A 185 -0.50 -12.74 -28.55
N ASP A 186 -0.01 -12.08 -27.49
CA ASP A 186 1.30 -12.32 -26.88
C ASP A 186 1.21 -13.10 -25.55
N ALA A 187 0.02 -13.56 -25.14
CA ALA A 187 -0.17 -14.17 -23.84
C ALA A 187 0.34 -15.61 -23.77
N GLU A 188 1.19 -15.90 -22.77
CA GLU A 188 1.68 -17.27 -22.51
C GLU A 188 0.60 -18.27 -22.04
N HIS A 189 -0.65 -17.84 -21.84
CA HIS A 189 -1.72 -18.68 -21.30
C HIS A 189 -3.13 -18.21 -21.72
N PRO A 190 -4.10 -19.13 -21.86
CA PRO A 190 -5.42 -18.84 -22.44
C PRO A 190 -6.39 -18.11 -21.50
N CYS A 191 -5.91 -17.53 -20.39
CA CYS A 191 -6.85 -16.90 -19.44
C CYS A 191 -7.36 -15.57 -19.96
N LEU A 192 -6.51 -14.77 -20.64
CA LEU A 192 -6.97 -13.55 -21.30
C LEU A 192 -8.00 -13.90 -22.38
N HIS A 193 -7.69 -14.86 -23.24
CA HIS A 193 -8.63 -15.42 -24.21
C HIS A 193 -9.96 -15.82 -23.58
N TYR A 194 -9.94 -16.60 -22.49
CA TYR A 194 -11.14 -16.99 -21.76
C TYR A 194 -11.92 -15.80 -21.19
N PHE A 195 -11.24 -14.81 -20.61
CA PHE A 195 -11.88 -13.58 -20.12
C PHE A 195 -12.53 -12.80 -21.25
N ILE A 196 -11.82 -12.63 -22.38
CA ILE A 196 -12.32 -11.92 -23.56
C ILE A 196 -13.57 -12.63 -24.08
N THR A 197 -13.49 -13.94 -24.31
CA THR A 197 -14.64 -14.73 -24.77
C THR A 197 -15.78 -14.73 -23.75
N LYS A 198 -15.53 -14.75 -22.44
CA LYS A 198 -16.61 -14.73 -21.46
C LYS A 198 -17.32 -13.38 -21.34
N ILE A 199 -16.56 -12.28 -21.44
CA ILE A 199 -17.08 -10.92 -21.28
C ILE A 199 -17.71 -10.42 -22.58
N PHE A 200 -17.11 -10.80 -23.72
CA PHE A 200 -17.48 -10.30 -25.04
C PHE A 200 -18.11 -11.37 -25.96
N ALA A 201 -18.27 -12.63 -25.51
CA ALA A 201 -19.01 -13.67 -26.25
C ALA A 201 -20.27 -14.12 -25.49
N GLU A 202 -21.26 -13.24 -25.52
CA GLU A 202 -22.59 -13.60 -26.03
C GLU A 202 -22.85 -12.61 -27.17
N HIS A 203 -23.46 -13.06 -28.27
CA HIS A 203 -23.72 -12.35 -29.55
C HIS A 203 -22.72 -12.55 -30.71
N GLY A 204 -22.10 -13.73 -30.78
CA GLY A 204 -21.62 -14.27 -32.05
C GLY A 204 -22.79 -14.57 -33.00
N ASN A 205 -23.31 -13.55 -33.67
CA ASN A 205 -24.02 -13.70 -34.93
C ASN A 205 -23.39 -12.68 -35.88
N GLU A 206 -22.70 -13.18 -36.91
CA GLU A 206 -21.73 -12.46 -37.76
C GLU A 206 -22.30 -11.28 -38.58
N ASN A 207 -23.49 -10.78 -38.24
CA ASN A 207 -24.15 -9.64 -38.90
C ASN A 207 -24.64 -8.54 -37.92
N LYS A 208 -24.22 -8.52 -36.65
CA LYS A 208 -24.52 -7.41 -35.74
C LYS A 208 -23.31 -6.52 -35.49
N SER A 209 -23.52 -5.22 -35.66
CA SER A 209 -22.57 -4.17 -35.29
C SER A 209 -22.25 -4.27 -33.79
N PHE A 210 -21.00 -4.04 -33.40
CA PHE A 210 -20.58 -3.86 -31.99
C PHE A 210 -21.46 -2.86 -31.20
N ASP A 211 -22.17 -1.98 -31.90
CA ASP A 211 -23.14 -1.05 -31.29
C ASP A 211 -24.43 -1.70 -30.76
N ASP A 212 -24.85 -2.86 -31.30
CA ASP A 212 -26.12 -3.54 -30.95
C ASP A 212 -25.99 -4.41 -29.68
N ASP A 213 -24.80 -4.97 -29.41
CA ASP A 213 -24.56 -5.91 -28.31
C ASP A 213 -24.44 -5.26 -26.93
N LEU A 214 -24.18 -3.95 -26.91
CA LEU A 214 -24.18 -3.15 -25.68
C LEU A 214 -25.59 -2.97 -25.08
N THR A 215 -26.64 -3.60 -25.63
CA THR A 215 -28.02 -3.52 -25.13
C THR A 215 -28.53 -4.81 -24.49
N GLY A 216 -27.72 -5.87 -24.44
CA GLY A 216 -28.04 -7.17 -23.84
C GLY A 216 -28.16 -7.12 -22.30
N LYS A 217 -29.06 -7.94 -21.74
CA LYS A 217 -29.58 -7.95 -20.35
C LYS A 217 -28.58 -8.20 -19.19
N GLY A 218 -27.27 -8.11 -19.40
CA GLY A 218 -26.30 -7.99 -18.31
C GLY A 218 -26.19 -6.52 -17.87
N SER A 219 -26.06 -6.23 -16.58
CA SER A 219 -25.88 -4.83 -16.13
C SER A 219 -24.62 -4.27 -16.80
N LEU A 220 -24.77 -3.39 -17.81
CA LEU A 220 -23.65 -2.82 -18.58
C LEU A 220 -22.53 -2.29 -17.66
N ASN A 221 -22.84 -1.92 -16.41
CA ASN A 221 -21.95 -1.31 -15.42
C ASN A 221 -20.80 -2.22 -14.94
N GLU A 222 -20.81 -3.51 -15.30
CA GLU A 222 -19.82 -4.48 -14.81
C GLU A 222 -18.60 -4.68 -15.73
N HIS A 223 -18.62 -4.17 -16.97
CA HIS A 223 -17.55 -4.45 -17.95
C HIS A 223 -16.17 -3.89 -17.54
N ILE A 224 -16.12 -2.64 -17.06
CA ILE A 224 -14.85 -1.99 -16.67
C ILE A 224 -14.22 -2.69 -15.45
N PRO A 225 -14.96 -2.96 -14.35
CA PRO A 225 -14.43 -3.74 -13.23
C PRO A 225 -13.86 -5.10 -13.64
N VAL A 226 -14.57 -5.84 -14.50
CA VAL A 226 -14.11 -7.18 -14.95
C VAL A 226 -12.88 -7.07 -15.85
N CYS A 227 -12.82 -6.05 -16.73
CA CYS A 227 -11.61 -5.77 -17.52
C CYS A 227 -10.42 -5.44 -16.60
N LEU A 228 -10.62 -4.62 -15.56
CA LEU A 228 -9.58 -4.32 -14.56
C LEU A 228 -9.13 -5.57 -13.82
N GLU A 229 -10.03 -6.51 -13.51
CA GLU A 229 -9.68 -7.79 -12.91
C GLU A 229 -8.83 -8.65 -13.85
N ALA A 230 -9.18 -8.71 -15.15
CA ALA A 230 -8.40 -9.43 -16.16
C ALA A 230 -7.00 -8.82 -16.32
N LEU A 231 -6.89 -7.50 -16.40
CA LEU A 231 -5.61 -6.77 -16.46
C LEU A 231 -4.78 -7.00 -15.20
N HIS A 232 -5.41 -6.92 -14.03
CA HIS A 232 -4.75 -7.24 -12.77
C HIS A 232 -4.23 -8.67 -12.79
N HIS A 233 -5.06 -9.63 -13.19
CA HIS A 233 -4.68 -11.03 -13.29
C HIS A 233 -3.45 -11.22 -14.18
N HIS A 234 -3.47 -10.65 -15.39
CA HIS A 234 -2.37 -10.74 -16.34
C HIS A 234 -1.08 -10.08 -15.83
N SER A 235 -1.18 -8.95 -15.11
CA SER A 235 -0.04 -8.26 -14.49
C SER A 235 0.68 -9.08 -13.40
N ARG A 236 0.08 -10.18 -12.92
CA ARG A 236 0.68 -11.04 -11.89
C ARG A 236 1.76 -11.96 -12.45
N ILE A 237 1.87 -12.09 -13.77
CA ILE A 237 2.64 -13.12 -14.43
C ILE A 237 3.90 -12.49 -15.05
N GLY A 238 5.07 -12.88 -14.53
CA GLY A 238 6.38 -12.65 -15.14
C GLY A 238 6.59 -11.27 -15.76
N ILE A 239 6.95 -11.26 -17.05
CA ILE A 239 7.28 -10.09 -17.86
C ILE A 239 6.04 -9.38 -18.42
N ASN A 240 4.84 -9.94 -18.25
CA ASN A 240 3.61 -9.37 -18.81
C ASN A 240 3.36 -7.94 -18.33
N ALA A 241 3.71 -7.63 -17.08
CA ALA A 241 3.59 -6.28 -16.56
C ALA A 241 4.42 -5.27 -17.37
N LYS A 242 5.58 -5.66 -17.91
CA LYS A 242 6.39 -4.83 -18.80
C LYS A 242 5.74 -4.71 -20.19
N PHE A 243 5.24 -5.82 -20.76
CA PHE A 243 4.54 -5.80 -22.05
C PHE A 243 3.28 -4.93 -22.04
N MET A 244 2.53 -4.97 -20.94
CA MET A 244 1.39 -4.09 -20.73
C MET A 244 1.79 -2.60 -20.84
N VAL A 245 2.92 -2.21 -20.26
CA VAL A 245 3.38 -0.82 -20.36
C VAL A 245 3.81 -0.49 -21.79
N THR A 246 4.54 -1.37 -22.47
CA THR A 246 4.98 -1.14 -23.86
C THR A 246 3.82 -1.02 -24.85
N LEU A 247 2.70 -1.68 -24.60
CA LEU A 247 1.48 -1.60 -25.42
C LEU A 247 0.59 -0.39 -25.08
N GLY A 248 1.03 0.53 -24.23
CA GLY A 248 0.25 1.72 -23.88
C GLY A 248 -0.74 1.53 -22.72
N GLY A 249 -0.52 0.53 -21.87
CA GLY A 249 -1.39 0.25 -20.72
C GLY A 249 -1.46 1.39 -19.70
N LEU A 250 -0.38 2.15 -19.49
CA LEU A 250 -0.37 3.27 -18.54
C LEU A 250 -1.31 4.42 -18.96
N PRO A 251 -1.25 4.94 -20.21
CA PRO A 251 -2.25 5.87 -20.73
C PRO A 251 -3.69 5.33 -20.65
N LEU A 252 -3.93 4.08 -21.04
CA LEU A 252 -5.27 3.49 -21.01
C LEU A 252 -5.84 3.40 -19.59
N LEU A 253 -5.04 2.94 -18.62
CA LEU A 253 -5.45 2.91 -17.22
C LEU A 253 -5.72 4.32 -16.67
N MET A 254 -5.03 5.35 -17.19
CA MET A 254 -5.27 6.74 -16.80
C MET A 254 -6.60 7.24 -17.37
N GLU A 255 -6.98 6.83 -18.58
CA GLU A 255 -8.32 7.06 -19.12
C GLU A 255 -9.41 6.40 -18.26
N VAL A 256 -9.19 5.15 -17.84
CA VAL A 256 -10.09 4.44 -16.91
C VAL A 256 -10.22 5.21 -15.59
N PHE A 257 -9.11 5.64 -14.99
CA PHE A 257 -9.13 6.42 -13.75
C PHE A 257 -9.93 7.72 -13.89
N LYS A 258 -9.71 8.47 -14.99
CA LYS A 258 -10.43 9.71 -15.27
C LYS A 258 -11.92 9.47 -15.49
N TYR A 259 -12.28 8.41 -16.21
CA TYR A 259 -13.67 8.02 -16.44
C TYR A 259 -14.39 7.68 -15.12
N LEU A 260 -13.77 6.84 -14.27
CA LEU A 260 -14.34 6.45 -12.98
C LEU A 260 -14.60 7.67 -12.09
N LYS A 261 -13.63 8.61 -12.05
CA LYS A 261 -13.78 9.87 -11.31
C LYS A 261 -14.86 10.78 -11.91
N GLN A 262 -14.98 10.83 -13.23
CA GLN A 262 -16.00 11.64 -13.93
C GLN A 262 -17.42 11.13 -13.65
N VAL A 263 -17.62 9.82 -13.62
CA VAL A 263 -18.95 9.20 -13.41
C VAL A 263 -19.27 9.06 -11.90
N HIS A 264 -18.38 9.52 -11.02
CA HIS A 264 -18.48 9.32 -9.56
C HIS A 264 -18.63 7.83 -9.19
N GLN A 265 -17.98 6.96 -9.97
CA GLN A 265 -17.90 5.50 -9.79
C GLN A 265 -16.48 5.06 -9.41
N ASP A 266 -15.69 5.96 -8.82
CA ASP A 266 -14.43 5.68 -8.15
C ASP A 266 -14.65 4.93 -6.83
N THR A 267 -15.39 3.81 -6.91
CA THR A 267 -15.55 2.87 -5.81
C THR A 267 -14.18 2.39 -5.35
N VAL A 268 -14.07 2.09 -4.06
CA VAL A 268 -12.81 1.68 -3.44
C VAL A 268 -12.26 0.43 -4.13
N ASP A 269 -13.13 -0.50 -4.56
CA ASP A 269 -12.74 -1.73 -5.25
C ASP A 269 -12.05 -1.48 -6.60
N ASN A 270 -12.59 -0.55 -7.40
CA ASN A 270 -11.97 -0.17 -8.68
C ASN A 270 -10.60 0.47 -8.45
N LEU A 271 -10.48 1.34 -7.45
CA LEU A 271 -9.21 1.96 -7.07
C LEU A 271 -8.21 0.95 -6.52
N ILE A 272 -8.66 -0.06 -5.75
CA ILE A 272 -7.81 -1.16 -5.28
C ILE A 272 -7.26 -1.93 -6.48
N MET A 273 -8.10 -2.30 -7.45
CA MET A 273 -7.67 -3.08 -8.60
C MET A 273 -6.69 -2.31 -9.49
N LEU A 274 -7.01 -1.05 -9.76
CA LEU A 274 -6.16 -0.12 -10.49
C LEU A 274 -4.80 0.05 -9.81
N SER A 275 -4.80 0.38 -8.51
CA SER A 275 -3.57 0.61 -7.74
C SER A 275 -2.71 -0.65 -7.66
N ARG A 276 -3.32 -1.84 -7.51
CA ARG A 276 -2.59 -3.12 -7.50
C ARG A 276 -1.96 -3.43 -8.85
N THR A 277 -2.65 -3.16 -9.95
CA THR A 277 -2.16 -3.38 -11.32
C THR A 277 -0.96 -2.48 -11.62
N ILE A 278 -1.09 -1.19 -11.32
CA ILE A 278 -0.01 -0.20 -11.47
C ILE A 278 1.19 -0.53 -10.57
N SER A 279 0.92 -0.96 -9.33
CA SER A 279 1.95 -1.40 -8.39
C SER A 279 2.73 -2.63 -8.89
N ASN A 280 2.10 -3.52 -9.66
CA ASN A 280 2.82 -4.64 -10.27
C ASN A 280 3.75 -4.17 -11.40
N MET A 281 3.31 -3.22 -12.23
CA MET A 281 4.12 -2.61 -13.30
C MET A 281 5.35 -1.87 -12.74
N SER A 282 5.21 -1.20 -11.58
CA SER A 282 6.27 -0.39 -10.96
C SER A 282 7.56 -1.16 -10.60
N VAL A 283 7.51 -2.49 -10.53
CA VAL A 283 8.69 -3.33 -10.18
C VAL A 283 9.83 -3.13 -11.18
N HIS A 284 9.49 -2.84 -12.43
CA HIS A 284 10.42 -2.57 -13.52
C HIS A 284 10.89 -1.11 -13.46
N GLY A 285 12.10 -0.89 -12.90
CA GLY A 285 12.64 0.47 -12.70
C GLY A 285 12.94 1.24 -13.99
N ASP A 286 13.11 0.52 -15.10
CA ASP A 286 13.28 1.06 -16.45
C ASP A 286 12.02 1.79 -16.96
N LEU A 287 10.85 1.51 -16.40
CA LEU A 287 9.58 2.12 -16.81
C LEU A 287 9.31 3.47 -16.15
N LEU A 288 10.27 4.01 -15.38
CA LEU A 288 10.07 5.26 -14.66
C LEU A 288 9.66 6.42 -15.59
N GLN A 289 10.28 6.50 -16.77
CA GLN A 289 9.93 7.51 -17.78
C GLN A 289 8.47 7.37 -18.25
N ASP A 290 7.98 6.15 -18.46
CA ASP A 290 6.62 5.89 -18.91
C ASP A 290 5.59 6.33 -17.86
N PHE A 291 5.88 6.07 -16.58
CA PHE A 291 5.05 6.51 -15.45
C PHE A 291 4.97 8.04 -15.33
N TYR A 292 6.08 8.73 -15.61
CA TYR A 292 6.13 10.19 -15.59
C TYR A 292 5.36 10.78 -16.77
N ASN A 293 5.61 10.30 -17.99
CA ASN A 293 4.97 10.79 -19.21
C ASN A 293 3.45 10.59 -19.21
N SER A 294 2.98 9.48 -18.62
CA SER A 294 1.55 9.19 -18.49
C SER A 294 0.86 9.98 -17.35
N GLY A 295 1.62 10.70 -16.52
CA GLY A 295 1.08 11.52 -15.43
C GLY A 295 0.69 10.72 -14.17
N TRP A 296 1.13 9.46 -14.06
CA TRP A 296 0.78 8.61 -12.91
C TRP A 296 1.39 9.07 -11.60
N VAL A 297 2.49 9.82 -11.61
CA VAL A 297 3.21 10.22 -10.38
C VAL A 297 2.31 11.01 -9.42
N LYS A 298 1.62 12.05 -9.91
CA LYS A 298 0.67 12.83 -9.10
C LYS A 298 -0.48 11.97 -8.58
N VAL A 299 -1.01 11.09 -9.43
CA VAL A 299 -2.11 10.20 -9.07
C VAL A 299 -1.68 9.20 -8.00
N LEU A 300 -0.48 8.64 -8.09
CA LEU A 300 0.08 7.75 -7.08
C LEU A 300 0.31 8.46 -5.74
N VAL A 301 0.80 9.70 -5.74
CA VAL A 301 0.93 10.51 -4.51
C VAL A 301 -0.44 10.75 -3.87
N MET A 302 -1.45 11.07 -4.66
CA MET A 302 -2.83 11.21 -4.18
C MET A 302 -3.39 9.90 -3.61
N LEU A 303 -3.27 8.79 -4.34
CA LEU A 303 -3.76 7.47 -3.91
C LEU A 303 -3.01 6.96 -2.67
N SER A 304 -1.72 7.32 -2.51
CA SER A 304 -0.92 6.97 -1.33
C SER A 304 -1.43 7.59 -0.02
N GLN A 305 -2.28 8.61 -0.13
CA GLN A 305 -2.89 9.35 0.99
C GLN A 305 -4.36 8.95 1.22
N HIS A 306 -4.87 7.98 0.46
CA HIS A 306 -6.24 7.51 0.61
C HIS A 306 -6.49 6.92 2.01
N SER A 307 -7.70 7.11 2.55
CA SER A 307 -8.09 6.63 3.89
C SER A 307 -8.04 5.10 3.99
N ASP A 308 -8.41 4.41 2.92
CA ASP A 308 -8.27 2.96 2.80
C ASP A 308 -6.83 2.55 2.44
N ILE A 309 -6.20 1.80 3.35
CA ILE A 309 -4.84 1.29 3.19
C ILE A 309 -4.70 0.27 2.04
N ARG A 310 -5.78 -0.37 1.61
CA ARG A 310 -5.78 -1.29 0.45
C ARG A 310 -5.56 -0.54 -0.87
N VAL A 311 -5.88 0.75 -0.91
CA VAL A 311 -5.56 1.67 -2.03
C VAL A 311 -4.18 2.31 -1.79
N ALA A 312 -3.97 2.86 -0.59
CA ALA A 312 -2.73 3.56 -0.27
C ALA A 312 -1.48 2.68 -0.31
N GLY A 313 -1.56 1.44 0.20
CA GLY A 313 -0.44 0.51 0.26
C GLY A 313 0.15 0.16 -1.11
N PRO A 314 -0.64 -0.29 -2.10
CA PRO A 314 -0.15 -0.51 -3.46
C PRO A 314 0.44 0.75 -4.12
N ALA A 315 -0.17 1.93 -3.89
CA ALA A 315 0.35 3.20 -4.41
C ALA A 315 1.70 3.57 -3.78
N GLN A 316 1.84 3.44 -2.46
CA GLN A 316 3.11 3.64 -1.73
C GLN A 316 4.19 2.68 -2.21
N ARG A 317 3.83 1.40 -2.42
CA ARG A 317 4.71 0.40 -3.02
C ARG A 317 5.17 0.80 -4.42
N ALA A 318 4.26 1.33 -5.25
CA ALA A 318 4.61 1.79 -6.59
C ALA A 318 5.63 2.94 -6.54
N LEU A 319 5.38 3.94 -5.68
CA LEU A 319 6.31 5.04 -5.46
C LEU A 319 7.67 4.56 -4.94
N ALA A 320 7.69 3.60 -4.01
CA ALA A 320 8.93 3.01 -3.47
C ALA A 320 9.75 2.26 -4.54
N ASN A 321 9.09 1.55 -5.46
CA ASN A 321 9.80 0.83 -6.52
C ASN A 321 10.35 1.76 -7.61
N LEU A 322 9.63 2.85 -7.90
CA LEU A 322 10.01 3.85 -8.91
C LEU A 322 11.07 4.82 -8.40
N ASP A 323 11.25 4.90 -7.09
CA ASP A 323 12.26 5.73 -6.48
C ASP A 323 13.66 5.10 -6.58
N VAL A 324 14.41 5.51 -7.60
CA VAL A 324 15.78 5.07 -7.87
C VAL A 324 16.83 5.69 -6.93
N ASP A 325 16.46 6.72 -6.17
CA ASP A 325 17.39 7.51 -5.36
C ASP A 325 17.40 7.16 -3.87
N ASP A 326 16.47 6.31 -3.45
CA ASP A 326 16.44 5.82 -2.08
C ASP A 326 17.54 4.77 -1.84
N ASN A 327 18.68 5.25 -1.34
CA ASN A 327 19.84 4.43 -1.00
C ASN A 327 19.87 3.95 0.46
N LEU A 328 18.83 4.22 1.28
CA LEU A 328 18.82 3.85 2.71
C LEU A 328 19.06 2.36 2.98
N TYR A 329 18.83 1.53 1.96
CA TYR A 329 18.94 0.09 2.06
C TYR A 329 20.03 -0.53 1.17
N GLY A 330 20.95 0.28 0.64
CA GLY A 330 22.00 -0.19 -0.28
C GLY A 330 21.63 -0.11 -1.76
N GLY A 331 20.65 0.72 -2.11
CA GLY A 331 20.20 0.98 -3.49
C GLY A 331 19.44 -0.19 -4.13
N GLY A 332 18.53 0.11 -5.05
CA GLY A 332 17.93 -0.89 -5.96
C GLY A 332 17.01 -1.93 -5.33
N LEU A 333 16.45 -1.68 -4.14
CA LEU A 333 15.44 -2.58 -3.56
C LEU A 333 14.19 -2.62 -4.42
N LYS A 334 13.62 -3.82 -4.57
CA LYS A 334 12.36 -4.01 -5.28
C LYS A 334 11.36 -4.75 -4.42
N PHE A 335 10.23 -4.11 -4.19
CA PHE A 335 9.07 -4.68 -3.54
C PHE A 335 8.23 -5.39 -4.60
N TYR A 336 8.51 -6.68 -4.78
CA TYR A 336 7.75 -7.56 -5.66
C TYR A 336 6.29 -7.69 -5.22
N ARG A 337 5.48 -8.31 -6.07
CA ARG A 337 4.04 -8.46 -5.87
C ARG A 337 3.76 -8.90 -4.44
N ARG A 338 2.84 -8.18 -3.79
CA ARG A 338 2.33 -8.50 -2.44
C ARG A 338 3.31 -8.31 -1.28
N ILE A 339 4.49 -7.74 -1.52
CA ILE A 339 5.39 -7.26 -0.46
C ILE A 339 5.18 -5.76 -0.29
N TYR A 340 4.78 -5.33 0.91
CA TYR A 340 4.48 -3.93 1.22
C TYR A 340 5.43 -3.42 2.31
N GLN A 341 6.04 -2.26 2.09
CA GLN A 341 6.72 -1.53 3.16
C GLN A 341 5.67 -0.69 3.88
N LEU A 342 5.29 -1.11 5.09
CA LEU A 342 4.30 -0.42 5.91
C LEU A 342 4.91 0.79 6.63
N TYR A 343 6.17 0.66 7.05
CA TYR A 343 6.93 1.75 7.66
C TYR A 343 8.44 1.58 7.38
N PRO A 344 9.17 2.66 7.09
CA PRO A 344 8.68 4.02 6.85
C PRO A 344 7.96 4.15 5.50
N THR A 345 6.84 4.87 5.45
CA THR A 345 6.11 5.11 4.19
C THR A 345 6.80 6.13 3.30
N GLU A 346 7.59 7.04 3.88
CA GLU A 346 8.32 8.13 3.23
C GLU A 346 9.84 7.92 3.35
N ARG A 347 10.62 8.76 2.69
CA ARG A 347 12.08 8.76 2.89
C ARG A 347 12.43 9.21 4.30
N VAL A 348 13.29 8.45 4.97
CA VAL A 348 13.79 8.76 6.31
C VAL A 348 15.29 9.02 6.31
N ASN A 349 15.82 9.57 7.41
CA ASN A 349 17.23 9.95 7.51
C ASN A 349 18.06 8.98 8.35
N PHE A 350 17.39 7.99 8.94
CA PHE A 350 18.02 6.94 9.71
C PHE A 350 17.97 5.65 8.89
N GLN A 351 18.98 4.82 9.07
CA GLN A 351 18.90 3.44 8.61
C GLN A 351 18.15 2.63 9.67
N PRO A 352 17.06 1.94 9.30
CA PRO A 352 16.38 1.03 10.21
C PRO A 352 17.36 0.01 10.80
N LYS A 353 17.17 -0.36 12.06
CA LYS A 353 18.05 -1.30 12.77
C LYS A 353 17.48 -2.71 12.85
N LEU A 354 16.18 -2.86 12.66
CA LEU A 354 15.44 -4.11 12.74
C LEU A 354 14.37 -4.14 11.65
N ASP A 355 14.18 -5.31 11.04
CA ASP A 355 13.02 -5.62 10.21
C ASP A 355 11.96 -6.35 11.03
N VAL A 356 10.72 -5.87 11.02
CA VAL A 356 9.56 -6.58 11.57
C VAL A 356 8.64 -6.97 10.42
N VAL A 357 8.51 -8.27 10.16
CA VAL A 357 7.83 -8.79 8.97
C VAL A 357 6.54 -9.51 9.36
N PHE A 358 5.41 -8.96 8.91
CA PHE A 358 4.06 -9.46 9.19
C PHE A 358 3.57 -10.37 8.07
N VAL A 359 3.17 -11.61 8.42
CA VAL A 359 2.72 -12.65 7.48
C VAL A 359 1.34 -13.15 7.91
N HIS A 360 0.30 -12.86 7.10
CA HIS A 360 -1.08 -13.19 7.45
C HIS A 360 -1.41 -14.70 7.38
N GLY A 361 -2.61 -15.10 7.81
CA GLY A 361 -3.12 -16.48 7.72
C GLY A 361 -3.96 -16.79 6.48
N LEU A 362 -4.52 -18.00 6.41
CA LEU A 362 -5.44 -18.42 5.34
C LEU A 362 -6.73 -17.56 5.36
N LEU A 363 -7.33 -17.26 4.19
CA LEU A 363 -8.48 -16.34 4.00
C LEU A 363 -8.23 -14.87 4.41
N GLY A 364 -7.09 -14.58 5.04
CA GLY A 364 -6.70 -13.24 5.43
C GLY A 364 -6.07 -12.46 4.28
N GLY A 365 -5.97 -11.16 4.49
CA GLY A 365 -5.04 -10.29 3.79
C GLY A 365 -4.35 -9.40 4.81
N LEU A 366 -3.18 -8.88 4.47
CA LEU A 366 -2.36 -8.02 5.32
C LEU A 366 -3.19 -6.95 6.05
N PHE A 367 -4.07 -6.26 5.33
CA PHE A 367 -4.87 -5.17 5.89
C PHE A 367 -6.16 -5.63 6.60
N ILE A 368 -6.46 -6.93 6.58
CA ILE A 368 -7.60 -7.55 7.27
C ILE A 368 -7.13 -8.23 8.57
N THR A 369 -5.99 -8.90 8.52
CA THR A 369 -5.41 -9.63 9.65
C THR A 369 -4.86 -8.65 10.68
N TRP A 370 -4.13 -7.61 10.24
CA TRP A 370 -3.38 -6.73 11.13
C TRP A 370 -4.06 -5.38 11.37
N ARG A 371 -5.37 -5.39 11.62
CA ARG A 371 -6.17 -4.20 11.97
C ARG A 371 -6.60 -4.23 13.43
N GLN A 372 -7.05 -3.10 13.97
CA GLN A 372 -7.68 -3.06 15.28
C GLN A 372 -8.97 -3.90 15.28
N ARG A 373 -9.27 -4.52 16.43
CA ARG A 373 -10.49 -5.29 16.64
C ARG A 373 -11.72 -4.39 16.64
N ASP A 374 -12.79 -4.90 16.05
CA ASP A 374 -14.04 -4.14 15.95
C ASP A 374 -14.69 -4.03 17.34
N LEU A 375 -14.98 -2.81 17.77
CA LEU A 375 -15.66 -2.56 19.04
C LEU A 375 -17.14 -2.95 18.90
N GLY A 376 -17.63 -3.87 19.75
CA GLY A 376 -19.03 -4.29 19.80
C GLY A 376 -19.39 -5.60 19.08
N GLU A 377 -18.44 -6.34 18.50
CA GLU A 377 -18.72 -7.66 17.89
C GLU A 377 -18.63 -8.81 18.91
N VAL A 378 -19.68 -8.98 19.72
CA VAL A 378 -20.01 -10.28 20.35
C VAL A 378 -21.08 -11.03 19.50
N GLY A 379 -21.31 -10.58 18.25
CA GLY A 379 -22.34 -11.09 17.35
C GLY A 379 -21.82 -11.86 16.13
N PRO A 380 -22.69 -12.65 15.47
CA PRO A 380 -22.33 -13.51 14.34
C PRO A 380 -21.78 -12.73 13.12
N LYS A 381 -20.56 -13.07 12.67
CA LYS A 381 -19.83 -12.44 11.54
C LYS A 381 -20.23 -13.03 10.18
N SER A 382 -20.67 -12.22 9.22
CA SER A 382 -21.24 -12.68 7.93
C SER A 382 -20.33 -13.60 7.08
N PRO A 383 -20.91 -14.47 6.21
CA PRO A 383 -20.19 -15.39 5.32
C PRO A 383 -19.10 -14.74 4.45
N PHE A 384 -19.36 -13.50 4.02
CA PHE A 384 -18.53 -12.73 3.12
C PHE A 384 -17.27 -12.17 3.80
N SER A 385 -17.35 -11.89 5.11
CA SER A 385 -16.20 -11.54 5.95
C SER A 385 -15.22 -12.72 6.08
N LEU A 386 -15.73 -13.97 6.02
CA LEU A 386 -14.94 -15.19 6.08
C LEU A 386 -14.27 -15.54 4.75
N LEU A 387 -14.91 -15.24 3.60
CA LEU A 387 -14.40 -15.58 2.26
C LEU A 387 -13.49 -14.51 1.63
N GLY A 388 -13.34 -13.34 2.27
CA GLY A 388 -12.59 -12.21 1.71
C GLY A 388 -13.20 -11.63 0.42
N ILE A 389 -14.45 -12.01 0.10
CA ILE A 389 -15.23 -11.46 -1.02
C ILE A 389 -16.15 -10.42 -0.40
N PHE A 390 -15.75 -9.15 -0.43
CA PHE A 390 -16.56 -8.04 0.06
C PHE A 390 -17.41 -7.48 -1.08
N THR A 391 -18.70 -7.23 -0.82
CA THR A 391 -19.50 -6.25 -1.56
C THR A 391 -19.69 -5.03 -0.65
N ASP A 392 -19.14 -3.90 -1.08
CA ASP A 392 -18.91 -2.65 -0.34
C ASP A 392 -20.18 -2.03 0.29
N GLU A 393 -21.39 -2.34 -0.20
CA GLU A 393 -22.64 -1.77 0.34
C GLU A 393 -22.88 -2.12 1.82
N THR A 394 -22.50 -3.32 2.27
CA THR A 394 -22.76 -3.74 3.66
C THR A 394 -21.78 -3.13 4.66
N ASP A 395 -20.53 -2.90 4.26
CA ASP A 395 -19.52 -2.28 5.12
C ASP A 395 -19.68 -0.75 5.18
N ARG A 396 -20.09 -0.13 4.06
CA ARG A 396 -20.37 1.30 4.00
C ARG A 396 -21.61 1.66 4.84
N LEU A 397 -22.70 0.90 4.75
CA LEU A 397 -23.86 1.09 5.61
C LEU A 397 -23.49 0.89 7.09
N ARG A 398 -22.69 -0.12 7.43
CA ARG A 398 -22.29 -0.39 8.82
C ARG A 398 -21.41 0.71 9.41
N LEU A 399 -20.49 1.27 8.62
CA LEU A 399 -19.63 2.37 9.05
C LEU A 399 -20.40 3.70 9.16
N GLU A 400 -21.27 4.02 8.18
CA GLU A 400 -22.11 5.22 8.22
C GLU A 400 -23.12 5.15 9.37
N THR A 401 -23.68 3.96 9.65
CA THR A 401 -24.56 3.76 10.83
C THR A 401 -23.79 3.86 12.15
N GLN A 402 -22.53 3.42 12.21
CA GLN A 402 -21.69 3.59 13.40
C GLN A 402 -21.25 5.03 13.63
N VAL A 403 -20.89 5.78 12.59
CA VAL A 403 -20.53 7.20 12.69
C VAL A 403 -21.76 8.04 13.07
N ALA A 404 -22.94 7.73 12.50
CA ALA A 404 -24.20 8.38 12.87
C ALA A 404 -24.66 8.03 14.30
N ARG A 405 -24.35 6.82 14.80
CA ARG A 405 -24.56 6.46 16.20
C ARG A 405 -23.60 7.20 17.13
N HIS A 406 -22.32 7.35 16.77
CA HIS A 406 -21.34 8.06 17.60
C HIS A 406 -21.59 9.57 17.70
N SER A 407 -22.29 10.19 16.75
CA SER A 407 -22.75 11.58 16.89
C SER A 407 -23.97 11.75 17.80
N ASN A 408 -24.66 10.65 18.16
CA ASN A 408 -25.87 10.64 18.96
C ASN A 408 -25.76 9.77 20.23
N MET A 409 -24.55 9.32 20.59
CA MET A 409 -24.33 8.40 21.70
C MET A 409 -23.37 9.01 22.72
N ASP A 410 -23.74 10.21 23.16
CA ASP A 410 -23.51 10.59 24.56
C ASP A 410 -24.72 10.06 25.38
N ASP A 411 -24.42 9.55 26.56
CA ASP A 411 -25.32 9.24 27.69
C ASP A 411 -26.14 7.93 27.76
N ASN A 412 -26.35 7.14 26.70
CA ASN A 412 -27.29 5.99 26.78
C ASN A 412 -26.70 4.57 26.83
N PHE A 413 -25.38 4.37 27.01
CA PHE A 413 -24.81 3.01 27.16
C PHE A 413 -24.87 2.47 28.61
N ILE A 414 -25.55 3.18 29.51
CA ILE A 414 -25.94 2.71 30.85
C ILE A 414 -27.46 2.57 30.86
N MET A 415 -28.03 1.60 30.14
CA MET A 415 -29.42 1.17 30.30
C MET A 415 -29.68 -0.04 29.38
N ASP A 416 -29.20 -1.22 29.78
CA ASP A 416 -29.74 -2.50 29.31
C ASP A 416 -29.35 -3.67 30.25
N MET A 417 -29.49 -3.41 31.55
CA MET A 417 -29.53 -4.43 32.61
C MET A 417 -30.87 -4.34 33.35
N ASP A 418 -31.97 -4.36 32.60
CA ASP A 418 -33.30 -4.55 33.19
C ASP A 418 -33.60 -6.05 33.25
N GLY A 419 -33.34 -6.65 34.43
CA GLY A 419 -33.73 -8.04 34.65
C GLY A 419 -33.04 -8.77 35.80
N LYS A 420 -33.31 -8.31 37.02
CA LYS A 420 -33.16 -8.99 38.33
C LYS A 420 -31.89 -8.71 39.13
N ASP A 421 -32.16 -8.22 40.35
CA ASP A 421 -31.30 -8.11 41.53
C ASP A 421 -30.16 -7.09 41.45
N THR A 422 -30.52 -5.80 41.55
CA THR A 422 -29.58 -4.71 41.83
C THR A 422 -29.30 -4.63 43.34
N ASP A 423 -28.14 -5.15 43.75
CA ASP A 423 -27.51 -4.77 45.02
C ASP A 423 -26.95 -3.34 44.86
N GLU A 424 -27.52 -2.38 45.59
CA GLU A 424 -27.30 -0.92 45.45
C GLU A 424 -25.92 -0.41 45.97
N ASN A 425 -24.81 -1.13 45.84
CA ASN A 425 -23.51 -0.69 46.40
C ASN A 425 -22.28 -0.97 45.51
N ILE A 426 -22.34 -0.73 44.20
CA ILE A 426 -21.13 -0.72 43.36
C ILE A 426 -20.73 0.73 43.12
N HIS A 427 -19.69 1.21 43.82
CA HIS A 427 -19.05 2.48 43.51
C HIS A 427 -18.29 2.35 42.18
N ASP A 428 -18.38 3.36 41.32
CA ASP A 428 -17.72 3.40 39.99
C ASP A 428 -16.17 3.25 40.07
N ASN A 429 -15.60 3.43 41.27
CA ASN A 429 -14.18 3.21 41.57
C ASN A 429 -13.81 1.74 41.87
N ASP A 430 -14.77 0.83 41.97
CA ASP A 430 -14.53 -0.59 42.30
C ASP A 430 -14.55 -1.49 41.04
N LEU A 431 -14.73 -0.93 39.85
CA LEU A 431 -14.75 -1.66 38.58
C LEU A 431 -13.35 -1.71 37.95
N GLU A 432 -12.65 -2.85 38.09
CA GLU A 432 -11.42 -3.10 37.32
C GLU A 432 -11.79 -3.40 35.85
N ILE A 433 -11.30 -2.59 34.91
CA ILE A 433 -11.48 -2.83 33.48
C ILE A 433 -10.58 -4.00 33.07
N VAL A 434 -11.16 -5.20 33.05
CA VAL A 434 -10.50 -6.42 32.59
C VAL A 434 -10.54 -6.47 31.06
N MET A 435 -9.37 -6.43 30.43
CA MET A 435 -9.25 -6.55 28.98
C MET A 435 -9.64 -7.96 28.52
N SER A 436 -10.43 -8.05 27.45
CA SER A 436 -10.89 -9.32 26.86
C SER A 436 -9.80 -10.17 26.21
N ASP A 437 -8.55 -9.70 26.20
CA ASP A 437 -7.40 -10.42 25.65
C ASP A 437 -6.35 -10.80 26.72
N LEU A 438 -6.73 -10.77 27.99
CA LEU A 438 -5.92 -11.34 29.06
C LEU A 438 -5.82 -12.87 28.92
N PRO A 439 -4.63 -13.47 29.09
CA PRO A 439 -4.48 -14.91 28.99
C PRO A 439 -5.26 -15.66 30.07
N VAL A 440 -5.85 -16.79 29.68
CA VAL A 440 -6.51 -17.73 30.60
C VAL A 440 -5.58 -18.84 31.07
N ASP A 441 -4.53 -19.13 30.28
CA ASP A 441 -3.45 -20.05 30.66
C ASP A 441 -2.14 -19.67 29.96
N ALA A 442 -1.04 -20.29 30.41
CA ALA A 442 0.28 -20.13 29.82
C ALA A 442 1.12 -21.41 30.00
N ASN A 443 2.11 -21.63 29.13
CA ASN A 443 3.04 -22.76 29.27
C ASN A 443 4.06 -22.51 30.39
N ARG A 444 4.83 -23.53 30.80
CA ARG A 444 5.78 -23.44 31.92
C ARG A 444 6.92 -22.41 31.72
N ASN A 445 7.15 -21.98 30.49
CA ASN A 445 8.22 -21.05 30.13
C ASN A 445 7.77 -19.57 30.18
N PHE A 446 6.53 -19.29 30.59
CA PHE A 446 5.99 -17.94 30.62
C PHE A 446 6.79 -17.03 31.57
N CYS A 447 7.00 -15.77 31.15
CA CYS A 447 7.63 -14.75 31.99
C CYS A 447 6.71 -13.52 32.15
N GLY A 448 6.68 -12.96 33.38
CA GLY A 448 5.89 -11.77 33.75
C GLY A 448 4.47 -12.08 34.21
N GLY A 449 3.87 -11.13 34.95
CA GLY A 449 2.46 -11.20 35.36
C GLY A 449 1.50 -10.80 34.23
N PHE A 450 0.23 -11.17 34.35
CA PHE A 450 -0.83 -10.65 33.50
C PHE A 450 -1.06 -9.19 33.88
N TYR A 451 -0.64 -8.26 33.02
CA TYR A 451 -0.66 -6.82 33.33
C TYR A 451 -2.06 -6.34 33.75
N SER A 452 -2.15 -5.63 34.87
CA SER A 452 -3.28 -4.76 35.24
C SER A 452 -2.97 -3.32 34.77
N ILE A 453 -3.99 -2.64 34.25
CA ILE A 453 -3.88 -1.26 33.75
C ILE A 453 -3.63 -0.34 34.96
N LYS A 454 -2.64 0.58 34.90
CA LYS A 454 -2.57 1.67 35.88
C LYS A 454 -3.73 2.62 35.63
N GLU A 455 -4.55 2.88 36.66
CA GLU A 455 -5.68 3.79 36.62
C GLU A 455 -5.35 5.12 35.90
N GLY A 456 -6.19 5.51 34.94
CA GLY A 456 -6.18 6.85 34.33
C GLY A 456 -5.86 6.95 32.82
N GLU A 457 -5.36 5.89 32.17
CA GLU A 457 -5.12 5.91 30.71
C GLU A 457 -6.34 5.42 29.92
N LYS A 458 -7.00 6.31 29.18
CA LYS A 458 -8.14 5.97 28.33
C LYS A 458 -7.68 5.14 27.11
N CYS A 459 -8.28 3.96 26.88
CA CYS A 459 -8.06 3.14 25.66
C CYS A 459 -8.67 3.72 24.37
N ALA A 460 -9.30 4.89 24.43
CA ALA A 460 -10.01 5.48 23.30
C ALA A 460 -9.13 6.47 22.52
N THR A 461 -8.54 6.03 21.41
CA THR A 461 -8.11 6.94 20.34
C THR A 461 -9.33 7.40 19.54
N SER A 462 -9.34 8.63 19.03
CA SER A 462 -10.48 9.22 18.31
C SER A 462 -10.81 8.52 16.98
N GLN A 463 -9.90 7.70 16.43
CA GLN A 463 -10.15 6.85 15.27
C GLN A 463 -9.53 5.46 15.44
N PRO A 464 -10.21 4.39 14.98
CA PRO A 464 -9.69 3.03 15.02
C PRO A 464 -8.61 2.82 13.96
N SER A 465 -7.56 2.08 14.33
CA SER A 465 -6.45 1.74 13.45
C SER A 465 -6.84 0.71 12.40
N ARG A 466 -6.71 1.08 11.13
CA ARG A 466 -6.92 0.17 9.99
C ARG A 466 -5.73 -0.76 9.76
N CYS A 467 -4.56 -0.42 10.30
CA CYS A 467 -3.37 -1.26 10.27
C CYS A 467 -2.49 -0.97 11.49
N TRP A 468 -2.70 -1.70 12.58
CA TRP A 468 -2.02 -1.43 13.86
C TRP A 468 -0.49 -1.50 13.77
N PRO A 469 0.15 -2.35 12.92
CA PRO A 469 1.59 -2.30 12.76
C PRO A 469 2.07 -0.98 12.18
N LYS A 470 1.34 -0.43 11.21
CA LYS A 470 1.68 0.85 10.58
C LYS A 470 1.41 2.02 11.52
N ASP A 471 0.34 1.96 12.28
CA ASP A 471 -0.14 3.12 13.04
C ASP A 471 0.45 3.15 14.46
N TRP A 472 0.51 2.02 15.17
CA TRP A 472 0.95 1.95 16.57
C TRP A 472 2.43 1.58 16.70
N LEU A 473 2.85 0.49 16.05
CA LEU A 473 4.22 -0.02 16.20
C LEU A 473 5.24 0.94 15.57
N ALA A 474 4.89 1.62 14.49
CA ALA A 474 5.72 2.68 13.90
C ALA A 474 5.95 3.86 14.85
N GLU A 475 4.95 4.23 15.65
CA GLU A 475 5.03 5.31 16.62
C GLU A 475 5.88 4.89 17.83
N ASP A 476 5.64 3.69 18.36
CA ASP A 476 6.31 3.20 19.57
C ASP A 476 7.75 2.74 19.31
N CYS A 477 8.11 2.43 18.04
CA CYS A 477 9.43 1.97 17.61
C CYS A 477 9.88 2.65 16.30
N PRO A 478 10.29 3.93 16.30
CA PRO A 478 10.51 4.69 15.07
C PRO A 478 11.74 4.25 14.26
N ASN A 479 12.70 3.51 14.84
CA ASN A 479 13.96 3.12 14.19
C ASN A 479 13.92 1.74 13.51
N ILE A 480 12.73 1.21 13.21
CA ILE A 480 12.55 -0.09 12.56
C ILE A 480 12.00 0.05 11.14
N ARG A 481 12.07 -1.04 10.38
CA ARG A 481 11.35 -1.19 9.12
C ARG A 481 10.26 -2.22 9.32
N ILE A 482 9.03 -1.85 9.01
CA ILE A 482 7.87 -2.75 9.11
C ILE A 482 7.47 -3.16 7.70
N MET A 483 7.42 -4.47 7.48
CA MET A 483 7.03 -5.06 6.22
C MET A 483 5.78 -5.91 6.40
N GLY A 484 4.91 -5.84 5.41
CA GLY A 484 3.72 -6.64 5.33
C GLY A 484 3.75 -7.55 4.10
N VAL A 485 3.46 -8.82 4.30
CA VAL A 485 3.52 -9.85 3.26
C VAL A 485 2.12 -10.39 3.01
N ASN A 486 1.72 -10.38 1.74
CA ASN A 486 0.59 -11.15 1.23
C ASN A 486 1.09 -12.36 0.43
N TYR A 487 0.40 -13.50 0.54
CA TYR A 487 0.63 -14.66 -0.31
C TYR A 487 -0.71 -15.20 -0.85
N GLU A 488 -0.69 -16.14 -1.79
CA GLU A 488 -1.94 -16.67 -2.36
C GLU A 488 -2.65 -17.58 -1.35
N THR A 489 -3.95 -17.39 -1.16
CA THR A 489 -4.76 -18.20 -0.25
C THR A 489 -6.06 -18.49 -0.98
N ASN A 490 -6.06 -19.46 -1.89
CA ASN A 490 -7.28 -19.84 -2.60
C ASN A 490 -7.91 -20.98 -1.82
N ILE A 491 -9.01 -20.71 -1.11
CA ILE A 491 -9.75 -21.80 -0.45
C ILE A 491 -10.69 -22.53 -1.40
N SER A 492 -11.22 -21.84 -2.40
CA SER A 492 -12.18 -22.37 -3.36
C SER A 492 -11.52 -22.69 -4.70
N LEU A 493 -11.72 -23.92 -5.19
CA LEU A 493 -11.42 -24.32 -6.58
C LEU A 493 -12.43 -23.76 -7.60
N TRP A 494 -13.41 -22.95 -7.15
CA TRP A 494 -14.61 -22.58 -7.91
C TRP A 494 -14.43 -21.41 -8.89
N ASN A 495 -13.29 -20.70 -8.87
CA ASN A 495 -12.95 -19.72 -9.91
C ASN A 495 -12.11 -20.38 -11.02
N PRO A 496 -12.32 -20.07 -12.31
CA PRO A 496 -11.51 -20.62 -13.40
C PRO A 496 -10.03 -20.31 -13.15
N ILE A 497 -9.27 -21.37 -12.87
CA ILE A 497 -7.91 -21.27 -12.33
C ILE A 497 -6.93 -21.12 -13.48
N CYS A 498 -6.11 -20.07 -13.44
CA CYS A 498 -5.02 -19.91 -14.39
C CYS A 498 -4.03 -21.09 -14.29
N PRO A 499 -3.77 -21.82 -15.40
CA PRO A 499 -2.84 -22.96 -15.41
C PRO A 499 -1.42 -22.60 -14.96
N LYS A 500 -0.94 -21.39 -15.26
CA LYS A 500 0.39 -20.89 -14.88
C LYS A 500 0.50 -20.51 -13.41
N LEU A 501 -0.61 -20.16 -12.75
CA LEU A 501 -0.64 -19.87 -11.31
C LEU A 501 -0.77 -21.16 -10.45
N ARG A 502 -0.80 -22.35 -11.06
CA ARG A 502 -0.85 -23.64 -10.35
C ARG A 502 0.42 -23.94 -9.56
N SER A 503 1.55 -23.28 -9.86
CA SER A 503 2.86 -23.50 -9.22
C SER A 503 3.05 -22.80 -7.87
N SER A 504 2.03 -22.13 -7.31
CA SER A 504 2.09 -21.46 -6.00
C SER A 504 1.13 -22.08 -4.99
N ARG A 505 0.94 -23.40 -5.05
CA ARG A 505 -0.11 -24.09 -4.27
C ARG A 505 0.40 -24.70 -2.98
N THR A 506 1.58 -25.32 -3.02
CA THR A 506 2.14 -25.99 -1.85
C THR A 506 2.72 -24.99 -0.86
N LEU A 507 2.74 -25.34 0.42
CA LEU A 507 3.44 -24.60 1.45
C LEU A 507 4.91 -24.35 1.07
N GLN A 508 5.55 -25.31 0.41
CA GLN A 508 6.93 -25.22 -0.03
C GLN A 508 7.12 -24.19 -1.15
N ASP A 509 6.22 -24.17 -2.14
CA ASP A 509 6.26 -23.18 -3.23
C ASP A 509 6.05 -21.76 -2.69
N ARG A 510 5.12 -21.62 -1.73
CA ARG A 510 4.84 -20.34 -1.04
C ARG A 510 6.07 -19.85 -0.29
N SER A 511 6.70 -20.75 0.46
CA SER A 511 7.93 -20.47 1.20
C SER A 511 9.07 -20.05 0.26
N THR A 512 9.23 -20.74 -0.87
CA THR A 512 10.25 -20.44 -1.89
C THR A 512 10.02 -19.09 -2.56
N GLY A 513 8.77 -18.82 -2.96
CA GLY A 513 8.37 -17.57 -3.58
C GLY A 513 8.54 -16.39 -2.62
N LEU A 514 8.18 -16.59 -1.35
CA LEU A 514 8.33 -15.57 -0.32
C LEU A 514 9.80 -15.29 -0.01
N LEU A 515 10.62 -16.33 0.15
CA LEU A 515 12.06 -16.21 0.35
C LEU A 515 12.68 -15.34 -0.74
N ARG A 516 12.41 -15.66 -2.01
CA ARG A 516 12.92 -14.90 -3.16
C ARG A 516 12.47 -13.44 -3.12
N ALA A 517 11.19 -13.18 -2.85
CA ALA A 517 10.64 -11.83 -2.85
C ALA A 517 11.21 -10.97 -1.71
N LEU A 518 11.36 -11.53 -0.50
CA LEU A 518 11.89 -10.82 0.66
C LEU A 518 13.39 -10.57 0.55
N THR A 519 14.17 -11.52 0.04
CA THR A 519 15.59 -11.31 -0.25
C THR A 519 15.79 -10.13 -1.21
N LYS A 520 14.97 -10.02 -2.27
CA LYS A 520 15.01 -8.86 -3.20
C LYS A 520 14.52 -7.54 -2.59
N ALA A 521 13.68 -7.60 -1.56
CA ALA A 521 13.32 -6.44 -0.74
C ALA A 521 14.37 -6.12 0.34
N GLY A 522 15.52 -6.82 0.34
CA GLY A 522 16.63 -6.60 1.24
C GLY A 522 16.38 -7.07 2.68
N VAL A 523 15.42 -7.96 2.90
CA VAL A 523 15.23 -8.64 4.19
C VAL A 523 16.36 -9.64 4.38
N GLY A 524 16.93 -9.66 5.58
CA GLY A 524 18.14 -10.42 5.89
C GLY A 524 19.42 -9.58 5.93
N ARG A 525 19.37 -8.30 5.53
CA ARG A 525 20.49 -7.35 5.72
C ARG A 525 20.59 -6.81 7.14
N ARG A 526 19.55 -7.03 7.94
CA ARG A 526 19.37 -6.56 9.32
C ARG A 526 18.74 -7.69 10.14
N PRO A 527 18.85 -7.64 11.47
CA PRO A 527 18.05 -8.47 12.37
C PRO A 527 16.56 -8.47 11.99
N ILE A 528 15.88 -9.61 12.18
CA ILE A 528 14.49 -9.82 11.78
C ILE A 528 13.67 -10.35 12.95
N VAL A 529 12.49 -9.78 13.15
CA VAL A 529 11.39 -10.37 13.92
C VAL A 529 10.23 -10.70 12.99
N TRP A 530 9.82 -11.96 12.99
CA TRP A 530 8.65 -12.41 12.23
C TRP A 530 7.40 -12.32 13.10
N VAL A 531 6.31 -11.81 12.55
CA VAL A 531 5.00 -11.84 13.20
C VAL A 531 4.03 -12.53 12.25
N SER A 532 3.53 -13.69 12.65
CA SER A 532 2.80 -14.58 11.74
C SER A 532 1.50 -15.06 12.35
N HIS A 533 0.51 -15.28 11.49
CA HIS A 533 -0.80 -15.79 11.89
C HIS A 533 -1.13 -17.07 11.12
N SER A 534 -1.66 -18.09 11.81
CA SER A 534 -2.18 -19.31 11.19
C SER A 534 -1.15 -19.95 10.23
N MET A 535 -1.57 -20.31 9.01
CA MET A 535 -0.69 -20.87 7.96
C MET A 535 0.54 -19.99 7.64
N GLY A 536 0.48 -18.68 7.87
CA GLY A 536 1.62 -17.79 7.70
C GLY A 536 2.83 -18.21 8.54
N GLY A 537 2.61 -18.74 9.75
CA GLY A 537 3.68 -19.25 10.60
C GLY A 537 4.36 -20.49 10.03
N LEU A 538 3.62 -21.36 9.35
CA LEU A 538 4.17 -22.54 8.67
C LEU A 538 5.00 -22.14 7.44
N ILE A 539 4.56 -21.12 6.70
CA ILE A 539 5.33 -20.56 5.58
C ILE A 539 6.65 -19.97 6.08
N VAL A 540 6.62 -19.27 7.23
CA VAL A 540 7.85 -18.74 7.84
C VAL A 540 8.80 -19.88 8.23
N LYS A 541 8.31 -20.96 8.86
CA LYS A 541 9.13 -22.15 9.17
C LYS A 541 9.78 -22.74 7.91
N GLY A 542 8.99 -23.01 6.86
CA GLY A 542 9.48 -23.57 5.60
C GLY A 542 10.51 -22.69 4.92
N MET A 543 10.28 -21.38 4.90
CA MET A 543 11.23 -20.41 4.37
C MET A 543 12.54 -20.37 5.16
N LEU A 544 12.50 -20.41 6.49
CA LEU A 544 13.72 -20.41 7.32
C LEU A 544 14.54 -21.69 7.13
N ILE A 545 13.89 -22.85 6.97
CA ILE A 545 14.56 -24.11 6.65
C ILE A 545 15.27 -23.99 5.29
N GLN A 546 14.55 -23.59 4.24
CA GLN A 546 15.15 -23.39 2.92
C GLN A 546 16.28 -22.36 2.93
N ALA A 547 16.14 -21.27 3.70
CA ALA A 547 17.17 -20.26 3.85
C ALA A 547 18.43 -20.80 4.52
N SER A 548 18.28 -21.64 5.55
CA SER A 548 19.40 -22.27 6.27
C SER A 548 20.19 -23.26 5.41
N GLU A 549 19.49 -24.00 4.54
CA GLU A 549 20.04 -25.00 3.62
C GLU A 549 20.61 -24.36 2.33
N SER A 550 20.35 -23.06 2.09
CA SER A 550 20.76 -22.39 0.87
C SER A 550 22.27 -22.09 0.83
N SER A 551 22.86 -22.29 -0.36
CA SER A 551 24.23 -21.83 -0.67
C SER A 551 24.31 -20.34 -0.99
N ASP A 552 23.17 -19.69 -1.28
CA ASP A 552 23.08 -18.26 -1.57
C ASP A 552 23.29 -17.44 -0.28
N PRO A 553 24.34 -16.62 -0.18
CA PRO A 553 24.62 -15.84 1.04
C PRO A 553 23.49 -14.90 1.43
N GLU A 554 22.74 -14.32 0.47
CA GLU A 554 21.66 -13.39 0.79
C GLU A 554 20.46 -14.12 1.41
N LYS A 555 20.16 -15.33 0.93
CA LYS A 555 19.11 -16.19 1.51
C LYS A 555 19.55 -16.71 2.87
N LYS A 556 20.79 -17.16 2.99
CA LYS A 556 21.34 -17.64 4.27
C LYS A 556 21.36 -16.53 5.32
N ALA A 557 21.65 -15.29 4.91
CA ALA A 557 21.60 -14.12 5.77
C ALA A 557 20.22 -13.94 6.44
N LEU A 558 19.13 -14.20 5.71
CA LEU A 558 17.76 -14.14 6.24
C LEU A 558 17.55 -15.10 7.43
N TYR A 559 18.06 -16.33 7.33
CA TYR A 559 18.05 -17.26 8.46
C TYR A 559 18.93 -16.73 9.61
N THR A 560 20.20 -16.41 9.35
CA THR A 560 21.16 -16.02 10.40
C THR A 560 20.77 -14.74 11.16
N ASN A 561 20.07 -13.83 10.49
CA ASN A 561 19.60 -12.57 11.06
C ASN A 561 18.20 -12.66 11.65
N THR A 562 17.51 -13.79 11.55
CA THR A 562 16.28 -14.00 12.32
C THR A 562 16.61 -14.08 13.80
N LYS A 563 15.98 -13.24 14.62
CA LYS A 563 16.21 -13.14 16.08
C LYS A 563 14.97 -13.43 16.92
N GLY A 564 13.79 -13.27 16.34
CA GLY A 564 12.54 -13.62 17.02
C GLY A 564 11.40 -13.96 16.08
N ILE A 565 10.44 -14.71 16.59
CA ILE A 565 9.23 -15.12 15.89
C ILE A 565 8.04 -15.02 16.85
N VAL A 566 6.97 -14.40 16.38
CA VAL A 566 5.66 -14.37 17.03
C VAL A 566 4.69 -15.22 16.22
N PHE A 567 4.04 -16.18 16.86
CA PHE A 567 3.01 -17.03 16.28
C PHE A 567 1.64 -16.69 16.87
N TYR A 568 0.67 -16.38 16.01
CA TYR A 568 -0.75 -16.27 16.38
C TYR A 568 -1.51 -17.46 15.81
N SER A 569 -2.01 -18.35 16.68
CA SER A 569 -2.77 -19.55 16.32
C SER A 569 -2.17 -20.33 15.14
N THR A 570 -0.86 -20.59 15.15
CA THR A 570 -0.21 -21.39 14.09
C THR A 570 -0.37 -22.88 14.40
N PRO A 571 -0.91 -23.71 13.49
CA PRO A 571 -1.07 -25.15 13.71
C PRO A 571 0.25 -25.89 13.50
N HIS A 572 1.16 -25.86 14.47
CA HIS A 572 2.51 -26.40 14.34
C HIS A 572 2.57 -27.90 14.10
N LYS A 573 1.63 -28.65 14.68
CA LYS A 573 1.48 -30.11 14.54
C LYS A 573 0.25 -30.49 13.68
N GLY A 574 -0.40 -29.49 13.08
CA GLY A 574 -1.63 -29.62 12.29
C GLY A 574 -2.89 -29.21 13.04
N SER A 575 -4.07 -29.66 12.66
CA SER A 575 -5.32 -29.22 13.32
C SER A 575 -6.37 -30.34 13.31
N HIS A 576 -7.03 -30.61 14.45
CA HIS A 576 -8.07 -31.67 14.59
C HIS A 576 -9.37 -31.40 13.79
N LEU A 577 -9.39 -30.43 12.87
CA LEU A 577 -10.53 -30.21 11.97
C LEU A 577 -10.87 -31.42 11.07
N ALA A 578 -10.03 -32.47 11.10
CA ALA A 578 -10.30 -33.79 10.52
C ALA A 578 -11.49 -34.55 11.17
N THR A 579 -11.98 -34.11 12.34
CA THR A 579 -13.16 -34.71 13.01
C THR A 579 -14.52 -34.10 12.60
N LEU A 580 -14.53 -33.07 11.75
CA LEU A 580 -15.76 -32.50 11.19
C LEU A 580 -16.48 -33.53 10.28
N THR A 581 -17.81 -33.55 10.27
CA THR A 581 -18.62 -34.55 9.53
C THR A 581 -18.45 -34.42 8.01
N GLN A 582 -18.52 -35.55 7.27
CA GLN A 582 -18.28 -35.66 5.80
C GLN A 582 -18.92 -34.56 4.91
N PRO A 583 -20.15 -34.07 5.16
CA PRO A 583 -20.73 -33.00 4.33
C PRO A 583 -20.01 -31.65 4.49
N SER A 584 -19.58 -31.33 5.70
CA SER A 584 -18.84 -30.09 6.01
C SER A 584 -17.40 -30.14 5.49
N GLN A 585 -16.80 -31.34 5.42
CA GLN A 585 -15.48 -31.55 4.82
C GLN A 585 -15.49 -31.22 3.32
N ILE A 586 -16.47 -31.68 2.55
CA ILE A 586 -16.52 -31.46 1.09
C ILE A 586 -16.67 -29.98 0.72
N ILE A 587 -17.33 -29.19 1.57
CA ILE A 587 -17.65 -27.78 1.31
C ILE A 587 -16.54 -26.83 1.81
N LEU A 588 -15.92 -27.13 2.97
CA LEU A 588 -14.80 -26.33 3.50
C LEU A 588 -13.44 -26.72 2.90
N TRP A 589 -13.28 -27.94 2.36
CA TRP A 589 -11.98 -28.50 1.96
C TRP A 589 -11.78 -28.80 0.45
N PRO A 590 -12.15 -27.92 -0.50
CA PRO A 590 -11.80 -28.18 -1.89
C PRO A 590 -10.32 -27.85 -2.22
N SER A 591 -9.60 -27.06 -1.41
CA SER A 591 -8.25 -26.56 -1.74
C SER A 591 -7.09 -27.40 -1.21
N ILE A 592 -5.97 -27.40 -1.95
CA ILE A 592 -4.71 -28.09 -1.61
C ILE A 592 -4.12 -27.53 -0.32
N GLU A 593 -4.28 -26.23 -0.11
CA GLU A 593 -3.84 -25.47 1.05
C GLU A 593 -4.45 -26.02 2.35
N VAL A 594 -5.72 -26.40 2.33
CA VAL A 594 -6.38 -26.96 3.51
C VAL A 594 -6.00 -28.44 3.66
N GLN A 595 -5.78 -29.17 2.56
CA GLN A 595 -5.34 -30.57 2.59
C GLN A 595 -3.92 -30.76 3.17
N GLU A 596 -2.99 -29.82 2.94
CA GLU A 596 -1.64 -29.85 3.52
C GLU A 596 -1.61 -29.56 5.03
N LEU A 597 -2.63 -28.85 5.54
CA LEU A 597 -2.80 -28.52 6.95
C LEU A 597 -3.48 -29.63 7.76
N ARG A 598 -3.75 -30.80 7.15
CA ARG A 598 -4.28 -31.96 7.87
C ARG A 598 -3.35 -32.35 9.01
N GLU A 599 -3.96 -32.60 10.16
CA GLU A 599 -3.28 -33.11 11.33
C GLU A 599 -2.43 -34.35 11.04
N ASN A 600 -1.24 -34.40 11.64
CA ASN A 600 -0.30 -35.51 11.48
C ASN A 600 0.09 -35.80 10.03
N SER A 601 -0.03 -34.80 9.12
CA SER A 601 0.56 -34.96 7.80
C SER A 601 2.08 -35.11 7.96
N PRO A 602 2.70 -36.13 7.33
CA PRO A 602 4.11 -36.43 7.54
C PRO A 602 5.00 -35.24 7.15
N GLY A 603 4.57 -34.44 6.16
CA GLY A 603 5.27 -33.23 5.76
C GLY A 603 5.25 -32.12 6.81
N LEU A 604 4.15 -31.95 7.56
CA LEU A 604 4.04 -30.90 8.58
C LEU A 604 4.80 -31.25 9.86
N LEU A 605 4.76 -32.51 10.28
CA LEU A 605 5.57 -33.00 11.41
C LEU A 605 7.06 -32.87 11.09
N GLN A 606 7.49 -33.32 9.91
CA GLN A 606 8.88 -33.15 9.46
C GLN A 606 9.28 -31.67 9.38
N LEU A 607 8.39 -30.79 8.92
CA LEU A 607 8.63 -29.35 8.91
C LEU A 607 8.86 -28.81 10.33
N HIS A 608 8.05 -29.26 11.29
CA HIS A 608 8.17 -28.82 12.67
C HIS A 608 9.44 -29.34 13.34
N GLU A 609 9.80 -30.60 13.17
CA GLU A 609 11.04 -31.20 13.68
C GLU A 609 12.26 -30.45 13.16
N LYS A 610 12.35 -30.26 11.83
CA LYS A 610 13.44 -29.48 11.21
C LYS A 610 13.52 -28.06 11.74
N PHE A 611 12.39 -27.44 12.05
CA PHE A 611 12.38 -26.11 12.65
C PHE A 611 12.93 -26.10 14.07
N LEU A 612 12.61 -27.12 14.88
CA LEU A 612 13.18 -27.26 16.23
C LEU A 612 14.70 -27.43 16.17
N ASP A 613 15.20 -28.28 15.26
CA ASP A 613 16.65 -28.45 15.04
C ASP A 613 17.37 -27.13 14.68
N LEU A 614 16.68 -26.23 13.99
CA LEU A 614 17.22 -24.90 13.65
C LEU A 614 17.26 -23.97 14.85
N VAL A 615 16.20 -23.95 15.66
CA VAL A 615 16.16 -23.11 16.86
C VAL A 615 17.18 -23.59 17.90
N GLU A 616 17.44 -24.90 17.99
CA GLU A 616 18.48 -25.45 18.86
C GLU A 616 19.88 -24.96 18.44
N LYS A 617 20.16 -24.95 17.13
CA LYS A 617 21.45 -24.48 16.58
C LYS A 617 21.62 -22.97 16.65
N THR A 618 20.53 -22.20 16.56
CA THR A 618 20.56 -20.74 16.57
C THR A 618 19.38 -20.25 17.41
N PRO A 619 19.60 -20.00 18.71
CA PRO A 619 18.54 -19.62 19.63
C PRO A 619 17.75 -18.39 19.15
N LEU A 620 16.42 -18.54 19.11
CA LEU A 620 15.47 -17.50 18.72
C LEU A 620 14.53 -17.17 19.88
N LYS A 621 14.12 -15.91 20.01
CA LYS A 621 13.02 -15.55 20.90
C LYS A 621 11.69 -15.94 20.27
N VAL A 622 10.97 -16.90 20.87
CA VAL A 622 9.69 -17.38 20.35
C VAL A 622 8.57 -17.00 21.32
N LEU A 623 7.54 -16.34 20.79
CA LEU A 623 6.34 -15.95 21.50
C LEU A 623 5.11 -16.49 20.76
N THR A 624 4.23 -17.17 21.47
CA THR A 624 3.09 -17.85 20.88
C THR A 624 1.80 -17.43 21.59
N PHE A 625 0.78 -17.08 20.79
CA PHE A 625 -0.58 -16.86 21.24
C PHE A 625 -1.48 -17.96 20.66
N ALA A 626 -2.21 -18.66 21.51
CA ALA A 626 -3.11 -19.74 21.12
C ALA A 626 -4.57 -19.35 21.40
N GLU A 627 -5.46 -19.57 20.44
CA GLU A 627 -6.89 -19.33 20.63
C GLU A 627 -7.52 -20.31 21.62
N ARG A 628 -8.56 -19.84 22.30
CA ARG A 628 -9.35 -20.67 23.22
C ARG A 628 -10.82 -20.68 22.85
N ASN A 629 -11.32 -19.64 22.20
CA ASN A 629 -12.70 -19.56 21.76
C ASN A 629 -12.83 -20.11 20.34
N SER A 630 -13.93 -20.81 20.08
CA SER A 630 -14.30 -21.23 18.74
C SER A 630 -14.67 -20.03 17.87
N THR A 631 -14.37 -20.11 16.59
CA THR A 631 -14.81 -19.14 15.59
C THR A 631 -16.18 -19.55 15.07
N TYR A 632 -17.17 -18.66 15.15
CA TYR A 632 -18.51 -18.91 14.64
C TYR A 632 -18.56 -18.70 13.11
N VAL A 633 -18.87 -19.76 12.36
CA VAL A 633 -18.99 -19.71 10.89
C VAL A 633 -20.47 -19.54 10.53
N THR A 634 -20.90 -18.29 10.30
CA THR A 634 -22.33 -17.95 10.16
C THR A 634 -23.04 -18.59 8.99
N SER A 635 -22.33 -18.89 7.89
CA SER A 635 -22.93 -19.48 6.69
C SER A 635 -23.58 -20.83 6.97
N MET A 636 -23.11 -21.51 8.03
CA MET A 636 -23.49 -22.88 8.34
C MET A 636 -23.85 -23.08 9.82
N LYS A 637 -23.89 -22.00 10.62
CA LYS A 637 -24.27 -21.99 12.05
C LYS A 637 -23.53 -23.01 12.92
N PHE A 638 -22.25 -23.26 12.65
CA PHE A 638 -21.42 -24.09 13.53
C PHE A 638 -20.18 -23.35 14.00
N GLU A 639 -19.72 -23.76 15.18
CA GLU A 639 -18.53 -23.27 15.84
C GLU A 639 -17.35 -24.16 15.52
N VAL A 640 -16.23 -23.53 15.16
CA VAL A 640 -15.00 -24.22 14.80
C VAL A 640 -13.86 -23.65 15.60
N ARG A 641 -13.20 -24.49 16.40
CA ARG A 641 -11.84 -24.19 16.87
C ARG A 641 -10.88 -24.58 15.76
N PHE A 642 -10.21 -23.60 15.17
CA PHE A 642 -9.37 -23.83 14.00
C PHE A 642 -8.04 -24.47 14.36
N VAL A 643 -7.52 -24.17 15.55
CA VAL A 643 -6.27 -24.75 16.04
C VAL A 643 -6.44 -25.19 17.50
N ASP A 644 -6.17 -26.46 17.77
CA ASP A 644 -6.15 -26.97 19.14
C ASP A 644 -4.96 -26.44 19.91
N ALA A 645 -5.13 -26.24 21.22
CA ALA A 645 -4.09 -25.71 22.09
C ALA A 645 -2.78 -26.53 22.01
N ILE A 646 -2.87 -27.85 21.88
CA ILE A 646 -1.71 -28.75 21.76
C ILE A 646 -0.94 -28.51 20.47
N SER A 647 -1.63 -28.23 19.36
CA SER A 647 -0.97 -27.95 18.09
C SER A 647 -0.50 -26.50 17.98
N ALA A 648 -1.14 -25.59 18.72
CA ALA A 648 -0.69 -24.21 18.82
C ALA A 648 0.63 -24.07 19.59
N ASP A 649 0.99 -25.03 20.46
CA ASP A 649 2.27 -25.02 21.17
C ASP A 649 3.41 -25.55 20.28
N PRO A 650 4.43 -24.74 19.95
CA PRO A 650 5.62 -25.20 19.24
C PRO A 650 6.63 -25.96 20.13
N ASP A 651 6.33 -26.18 21.42
CA ASP A 651 7.21 -26.78 22.44
C ASP A 651 8.46 -25.92 22.76
N ILE A 652 8.48 -24.66 22.33
CA ILE A 652 9.59 -23.72 22.56
C ILE A 652 9.08 -22.30 22.82
N GLY A 653 9.79 -21.56 23.67
CA GLY A 653 9.46 -20.17 24.00
C GLY A 653 8.23 -20.01 24.88
N GLU A 654 7.75 -18.77 25.01
CA GLU A 654 6.55 -18.42 25.79
C GLU A 654 5.29 -18.74 24.99
N MET A 655 4.29 -19.32 25.65
CA MET A 655 2.95 -19.52 25.06
C MET A 655 1.87 -19.02 26.01
N TYR A 656 0.89 -18.30 25.46
CA TYR A 656 -0.28 -17.80 26.16
C TYR A 656 -1.57 -18.26 25.46
N GLY A 657 -2.50 -18.85 26.21
CA GLY A 657 -3.85 -19.11 25.73
C GLY A 657 -4.74 -17.90 25.93
N ILE A 658 -5.27 -17.37 24.83
CA ILE A 658 -6.04 -16.14 24.79
C ILE A 658 -7.52 -16.46 24.56
N PRO A 659 -8.47 -15.91 25.35
CA PRO A 659 -9.90 -16.15 25.23
C PRO A 659 -10.52 -15.39 24.05
N LEU A 660 -9.93 -15.57 22.86
CA LEU A 660 -10.37 -14.99 21.60
C LEU A 660 -10.48 -16.07 20.52
N ASP A 661 -11.23 -15.75 19.46
CA ASP A 661 -11.39 -16.58 18.26
C ASP A 661 -10.16 -16.47 17.31
N HIS A 662 -10.07 -17.37 16.34
CA HIS A 662 -8.96 -17.46 15.38
C HIS A 662 -8.74 -16.18 14.58
N LEU A 663 -9.81 -15.44 14.30
CA LEU A 663 -9.80 -14.24 13.45
C LEU A 663 -9.49 -12.97 14.24
N SER A 664 -9.67 -12.99 15.56
CA SER A 664 -9.60 -11.84 16.45
C SER A 664 -8.34 -11.85 17.30
N ILE A 665 -7.70 -13.01 17.48
CA ILE A 665 -6.47 -13.16 18.28
C ILE A 665 -5.28 -12.30 17.79
N CYS A 666 -5.25 -11.93 16.51
CA CYS A 666 -4.22 -11.06 15.92
C CYS A 666 -4.62 -9.57 15.85
N LYS A 667 -5.78 -9.22 16.43
CA LYS A 667 -6.39 -7.89 16.40
C LYS A 667 -6.45 -7.31 17.81
N PRO A 668 -5.36 -6.69 18.30
CA PRO A 668 -5.37 -6.02 19.59
C PRO A 668 -6.46 -4.92 19.62
N ALA A 669 -7.12 -4.76 20.77
CA ALA A 669 -8.21 -3.79 20.92
C ALA A 669 -7.72 -2.34 21.04
N CYS A 670 -6.61 -2.11 21.73
CA CYS A 670 -5.93 -0.82 21.87
C CYS A 670 -4.43 -1.09 22.07
N LYS A 671 -3.61 -0.03 22.14
CA LYS A 671 -2.17 -0.15 22.45
C LYS A 671 -1.93 -0.83 23.80
N GLN A 672 -2.86 -0.76 24.75
CA GLN A 672 -2.73 -1.39 26.07
C GLN A 672 -3.05 -2.90 26.06
N SER A 673 -3.56 -3.44 24.95
CA SER A 673 -3.84 -4.87 24.78
C SER A 673 -2.65 -5.74 25.19
N PHE A 674 -2.91 -6.82 25.94
CA PHE A 674 -1.86 -7.77 26.34
C PHE A 674 -1.07 -8.29 25.13
N LEU A 675 -1.79 -8.61 24.04
CA LEU A 675 -1.24 -9.09 22.79
C LEU A 675 -0.21 -8.10 22.22
N TYR A 676 -0.59 -6.83 22.14
CA TYR A 676 0.27 -5.79 21.57
C TYR A 676 1.48 -5.52 22.48
N GLN A 677 1.26 -5.39 23.79
CA GLN A 677 2.34 -5.12 24.74
C GLN A 677 3.39 -6.23 24.76
N LYS A 678 2.97 -7.49 24.68
CA LYS A 678 3.90 -8.63 24.59
C LYS A 678 4.71 -8.64 23.30
N VAL A 679 4.07 -8.37 22.15
CA VAL A 679 4.80 -8.23 20.87
C VAL A 679 5.77 -7.05 20.91
N LEU A 680 5.35 -5.91 21.44
CA LEU A 680 6.18 -4.72 21.58
C LEU A 680 7.39 -4.99 22.48
N THR A 681 7.20 -5.72 23.58
CA THR A 681 8.28 -6.11 24.50
C THR A 681 9.33 -6.94 23.78
N LEU A 682 8.93 -8.01 23.09
CA LEU A 682 9.85 -8.86 22.32
C LEU A 682 10.63 -8.04 21.28
N ILE A 683 9.96 -7.16 20.54
CA ILE A 683 10.61 -6.29 19.54
C ILE A 683 11.64 -5.36 20.19
N LYS A 684 11.29 -4.72 21.33
CA LYS A 684 12.18 -3.82 22.07
C LYS A 684 13.39 -4.56 22.65
N GLU A 685 13.21 -5.77 23.13
CA GLU A 685 14.32 -6.57 23.61
C GLU A 685 15.28 -6.94 22.48
N VAL A 686 14.76 -7.42 21.34
CA VAL A 686 15.61 -7.71 20.17
C VAL A 686 16.34 -6.45 19.70
N LEU A 687 15.67 -5.30 19.67
CA LEU A 687 16.32 -4.02 19.39
C LEU A 687 17.45 -3.71 20.38
N THR A 688 17.22 -3.92 21.67
CA THR A 688 18.22 -3.67 22.72
C THR A 688 19.43 -4.58 22.57
N ASP A 689 19.21 -5.86 22.26
CA ASP A 689 20.28 -6.82 22.01
C ASP A 689 21.12 -6.46 20.78
N VAL A 690 20.52 -5.79 19.78
CA VAL A 690 21.24 -5.23 18.62
C VAL A 690 22.09 -4.01 18.99
N TYR A 691 21.70 -3.24 20.00
CA TYR A 691 22.46 -2.07 20.47
C TYR A 691 23.56 -2.40 21.49
N LYS A 692 23.55 -3.59 22.10
CA LYS A 692 24.66 -4.02 22.96
C LYS A 692 25.91 -4.12 22.09
N PRO A 693 26.96 -3.32 22.34
CA PRO A 693 28.23 -3.54 21.65
C PRO A 693 28.66 -4.98 21.95
N PHE A 694 29.13 -5.71 20.94
CA PHE A 694 29.85 -6.94 21.16
C PHE A 694 31.06 -6.59 22.05
N CYS A 695 30.92 -6.76 23.37
CA CYS A 695 32.07 -6.90 24.24
C CYS A 695 32.74 -8.20 23.80
N ALA A 696 33.72 -8.06 22.91
CA ALA A 696 34.59 -9.15 22.52
C ALA A 696 35.26 -9.68 23.79
N PHE A 697 34.96 -10.93 24.12
CA PHE A 697 35.74 -11.75 25.04
C PHE A 697 36.90 -12.39 24.29
#